data_AF-A0A7X6YGD3-F1
#
_entry.id   AF-A0A7X6YGD3-F1
#
_cell.length_a   1.000
_cell.length_b   1.000
_cell.length_c   1.000
_cell.angle_alpha   90.00
_cell.angle_beta   90.00
_cell.angle_gamma   90.00
#
_symmetry.space_group_name_H-M   'P 1'
#
loop_
_entity.id
_entity.type
_entity.pdbx_description
1 polymer ?
#
loop_
_entity_poly.entity_id
_entity_poly.type
_entity_poly.pdbx_seq_one_letter_code
_entity_poly.pdbx_strand_id
1 'polypeptide(L)'
;GPVDLGAYTLHLRGNGTTTASGAIAGSGAQALIKSDAGRWILAVTNTFTGRLTVNNGFLGFAVPDALAPGVPLTLTGGTLELNGKNQTLGELAGAPGIVPARIETAAAAVLTVAQDTDTAFEGCLAGPLALVKTGTGTLALGCAASTFSGVYVVSNGTLAVASFGALGSGSELALAGGRLGLNASATVRRLFFGGVQQPRGTYGSAASGAQFKDDARFTGTEVLTVTDSAPVAFTSHVWDAGAGASDTALAIAANWADDALPPFDGSALAVFGTAGSTATVATAASLYGASFDRETDFSVVGAAALTLGQGGLAAANRTAGRAYTVTVPLALADSQAWDIGSNVTVQLSGSIGDTPGLPPVLVKTGAGRVQLNAENTFAGPLTVSNGTLRVTKAGALGTADGATTVMGNLGGKLLLSGTFTSDEPLILGGDLNNFGLMQLESGSVTLAGPVTMVNQIRVQAGGGRTLTFAGGITGNGSGLLVINPSGGTIAFTNKPVRIPGQTLYFDQSGTCAVAVTNNLWSETLVCGGTLRCDLPNVLPPAAALKIGIGYSVNGTLDLNGNDKTAGRLFMGTFAAGQRVIRSDAPATLTVHQNANDTLDVRFDGAVSLLKSGTGTLTLTNAFSTTSGGFSVTNGTLAVSSAGTFGPNCTNVTVLGNGTLSLANSAAIADTAVVTMPEAGVASAKINLSAGVNERVGWLFFGEKMKRAGTYGAVGSGAKYQDDTHFAGAGVLTVRYDHSGTLMFLQ
;
A
#
# COMPACT_ATOMS: atom_id res chain seq x y z
N GLY A 1 20.18 21.85 52.17
CA GLY A 1 20.68 23.24 52.07
C GLY A 1 21.59 23.35 50.87
N PRO A 2 22.20 24.52 50.62
CA PRO A 2 23.23 24.69 49.59
C PRO A 2 24.39 23.68 49.75
N VAL A 3 25.03 23.32 48.63
CA VAL A 3 26.18 22.41 48.58
C VAL A 3 27.29 23.06 47.78
N ASP A 4 28.47 23.25 48.38
CA ASP A 4 29.68 23.64 47.66
C ASP A 4 30.55 22.40 47.46
N LEU A 5 30.80 22.05 46.20
CA LEU A 5 31.59 20.88 45.81
C LEU A 5 33.09 21.15 45.84
N GLY A 6 33.54 22.42 45.83
CA GLY A 6 34.94 22.74 45.55
C GLY A 6 35.41 22.08 44.24
N ALA A 7 36.39 21.17 44.34
CA ALA A 7 36.91 20.39 43.21
C ALA A 7 36.28 18.99 43.05
N TYR A 8 35.37 18.58 43.95
CA TYR A 8 34.78 17.24 43.94
C TYR A 8 33.62 17.10 42.95
N THR A 9 33.28 15.86 42.60
CA THR A 9 32.15 15.52 41.73
C THR A 9 30.98 14.95 42.53
N LEU A 10 29.77 15.48 42.29
CA LEU A 10 28.53 14.97 42.87
C LEU A 10 27.87 13.92 41.95
N HIS A 11 27.66 12.72 42.49
CA HIS A 11 26.91 11.66 41.81
C HIS A 11 25.42 11.71 42.19
N LEU A 12 24.57 12.03 41.23
CA LEU A 12 23.11 11.95 41.36
C LEU A 12 22.66 10.51 41.05
N ARG A 13 22.17 9.81 42.07
CA ARG A 13 21.80 8.39 42.05
C ARG A 13 20.37 8.16 42.55
N GLY A 14 19.88 6.94 42.40
CA GLY A 14 18.53 6.50 42.80
C GLY A 14 17.56 6.29 41.64
N ASN A 15 16.52 5.50 41.91
CA ASN A 15 15.48 5.10 40.94
C ASN A 15 14.16 5.87 41.06
N GLY A 16 13.99 6.67 42.12
CA GLY A 16 12.81 7.53 42.31
C GLY A 16 12.99 8.94 41.74
N THR A 17 12.01 9.80 42.00
CA THR A 17 12.10 11.24 41.70
C THR A 17 12.66 12.00 42.90
N THR A 18 13.73 12.76 42.70
CA THR A 18 14.37 13.59 43.74
C THR A 18 14.48 15.04 43.28
N THR A 19 14.14 15.97 44.17
CA THR A 19 14.29 17.40 43.91
C THR A 19 15.45 17.98 44.73
N ALA A 20 16.43 18.55 44.05
CA ALA A 20 17.52 19.30 44.66
C ALA A 20 17.08 20.76 44.89
N SER A 21 16.67 21.06 46.13
CA SER A 21 16.16 22.39 46.51
C SER A 21 17.23 23.38 46.98
N GLY A 22 18.48 22.94 47.16
CA GLY A 22 19.60 23.81 47.52
C GLY A 22 20.53 24.04 46.33
N ALA A 23 21.11 25.24 46.24
CA ALA A 23 22.04 25.58 45.16
C ALA A 23 23.32 24.75 45.26
N ILE A 24 23.80 24.28 44.12
CA ILE A 24 25.06 23.54 43.98
C ILE A 24 26.11 24.47 43.37
N ALA A 25 27.26 24.59 44.02
CA ALA A 25 28.40 25.40 43.60
C ALA A 25 29.66 24.53 43.48
N GLY A 26 30.71 25.04 42.81
CA GLY A 26 32.01 24.38 42.69
C GLY A 26 32.73 24.69 41.39
N SER A 27 34.05 24.48 41.37
CA SER A 27 34.93 24.82 40.26
C SER A 27 35.71 23.63 39.69
N GLY A 28 35.47 22.42 40.19
CA GLY A 28 36.05 21.19 39.65
C GLY A 28 35.69 20.97 38.17
N ALA A 29 36.58 20.34 37.40
CA ALA A 29 36.38 20.12 35.96
C ALA A 29 35.14 19.27 35.64
N GLN A 30 34.75 18.36 36.54
CA GLN A 30 33.50 17.59 36.50
C GLN A 30 32.69 17.89 37.76
N ALA A 31 31.56 18.57 37.62
CA ALA A 31 30.72 18.95 38.75
C ALA A 31 29.71 17.85 39.09
N LEU A 32 28.90 17.42 38.12
CA LEU A 32 27.77 16.52 38.36
C LEU A 32 27.79 15.32 37.40
N ILE A 33 27.42 14.14 37.92
CA ILE A 33 27.19 12.93 37.12
C ILE A 33 25.86 12.27 37.53
N LYS A 34 24.94 12.07 36.58
CA LYS A 34 23.66 11.38 36.77
C LYS A 34 23.68 10.00 36.11
N SER A 35 23.54 8.91 36.88
CA SER A 35 23.83 7.53 36.38
C SER A 35 22.73 6.47 36.53
N ASP A 36 21.76 6.66 37.43
CA ASP A 36 20.71 5.64 37.66
C ASP A 36 19.42 5.95 36.91
N ALA A 37 18.42 5.07 36.90
CA ALA A 37 17.20 5.23 36.08
C ALA A 37 16.24 6.33 36.57
N GLY A 38 16.37 6.77 37.82
CA GLY A 38 15.46 7.73 38.44
C GLY A 38 15.53 9.14 37.86
N ARG A 39 14.69 10.03 38.40
CA ARG A 39 14.55 11.41 37.98
C ARG A 39 15.15 12.35 39.02
N TRP A 40 15.96 13.31 38.57
CA TRP A 40 16.44 14.41 39.40
C TRP A 40 15.93 15.74 38.85
N ILE A 41 15.52 16.66 39.74
CA ILE A 41 15.04 18.00 39.39
C ILE A 41 15.90 19.02 40.11
N LEU A 42 16.59 19.89 39.39
CA LEU A 42 17.27 21.05 39.97
C LEU A 42 16.25 22.19 40.14
N ALA A 43 15.93 22.52 41.39
CA ALA A 43 14.83 23.44 41.69
C ALA A 43 15.26 24.89 41.90
N VAL A 44 16.55 25.18 41.85
CA VAL A 44 17.14 26.51 42.03
C VAL A 44 18.30 26.70 41.04
N THR A 45 18.75 27.95 40.88
CA THR A 45 19.95 28.28 40.11
C THR A 45 21.20 27.73 40.79
N ASN A 46 22.03 27.04 40.02
CA ASN A 46 23.30 26.45 40.45
C ASN A 46 24.46 27.20 39.81
N THR A 47 25.56 27.36 40.55
CA THR A 47 26.72 28.18 40.17
C THR A 47 27.99 27.37 39.93
N PHE A 48 27.88 26.03 39.87
CA PHE A 48 29.01 25.22 39.46
C PHE A 48 29.37 25.48 37.99
N THR A 49 30.66 25.45 37.68
CA THR A 49 31.17 25.71 36.31
C THR A 49 31.65 24.44 35.60
N GLY A 50 31.89 23.36 36.36
CA GLY A 50 32.34 22.08 35.84
C GLY A 50 31.31 21.34 34.99
N ARG A 51 31.79 20.34 34.25
CA ARG A 51 30.96 19.50 33.37
C ARG A 51 29.83 18.82 34.14
N LEU A 52 28.66 18.82 33.51
CA LEU A 52 27.51 18.01 33.88
C LEU A 52 27.45 16.81 32.92
N THR A 53 27.42 15.60 33.46
CA THR A 53 27.27 14.38 32.66
C THR A 53 25.99 13.65 33.04
N VAL A 54 25.18 13.29 32.04
CA VAL A 54 24.00 12.45 32.21
C VAL A 54 24.23 11.16 31.42
N ASN A 55 24.35 10.06 32.16
CA ASN A 55 24.56 8.72 31.62
C ASN A 55 23.25 7.92 31.51
N ASN A 56 22.26 8.18 32.40
CA ASN A 56 20.98 7.45 32.43
C ASN A 56 19.89 8.20 33.21
N GLY A 57 18.64 7.76 33.05
CA GLY A 57 17.45 8.32 33.70
C GLY A 57 17.20 9.78 33.30
N PHE A 58 16.55 10.54 34.17
CA PHE A 58 16.09 11.89 33.84
C PHE A 58 16.75 12.97 34.70
N LEU A 59 17.17 14.08 34.09
CA LEU A 59 17.56 15.30 34.76
C LEU A 59 16.69 16.44 34.23
N GLY A 60 15.91 17.08 35.11
CA GLY A 60 15.08 18.22 34.74
C GLY A 60 15.28 19.44 35.62
N PHE A 61 14.54 20.50 35.29
CA PHE A 61 14.68 21.81 35.92
C PHE A 61 13.33 22.35 36.36
N ALA A 62 13.28 23.04 37.51
CA ALA A 62 12.08 23.75 37.97
C ALA A 62 12.14 25.27 37.72
N VAL A 63 13.33 25.81 37.43
CA VAL A 63 13.58 27.23 37.18
C VAL A 63 14.34 27.42 35.85
N PRO A 64 14.14 28.54 35.13
CA PRO A 64 15.03 28.91 34.04
C PRO A 64 16.44 29.18 34.57
N ASP A 65 17.45 29.00 33.71
CA ASP A 65 18.86 29.23 34.05
C ASP A 65 19.25 28.52 35.36
N ALA A 66 18.81 27.27 35.48
CA ALA A 66 19.14 26.42 36.60
C ALA A 66 20.62 26.01 36.56
N LEU A 67 21.20 25.97 35.37
CA LEU A 67 22.63 25.84 35.11
C LEU A 67 23.23 27.23 34.87
N ALA A 68 24.41 27.48 35.45
CA ALA A 68 25.18 28.68 35.12
C ALA A 68 25.52 28.69 33.61
N PRO A 69 25.46 29.87 32.94
CA PRO A 69 25.93 30.00 31.58
C PRO A 69 27.38 29.50 31.45
N GLY A 70 27.67 28.71 30.43
CA GLY A 70 29.01 28.16 30.22
C GLY A 70 29.23 26.74 30.76
N VAL A 71 28.28 26.17 31.52
CA VAL A 71 28.38 24.76 31.94
C VAL A 71 28.41 23.84 30.70
N PRO A 72 29.45 22.99 30.54
CA PRO A 72 29.47 22.00 29.49
C PRO A 72 28.61 20.80 29.88
N LEU A 73 27.76 20.33 28.96
CA LEU A 73 26.91 19.16 29.14
C LEU A 73 27.42 18.00 28.27
N THR A 74 27.57 16.83 28.88
CA THR A 74 27.77 15.57 28.14
C THR A 74 26.62 14.61 28.40
N LEU A 75 25.94 14.21 27.33
CA LEU A 75 24.87 13.23 27.35
C LEU A 75 25.36 11.94 26.68
N THR A 76 25.73 10.94 27.48
CA THR A 76 26.11 9.59 26.99
C THR A 76 24.94 8.61 27.02
N GLY A 77 23.82 9.03 27.63
CA GLY A 77 22.54 8.33 27.72
C GLY A 77 21.57 9.16 28.57
N GLY A 78 20.36 8.64 28.82
CA GLY A 78 19.35 9.33 29.61
C GLY A 78 18.76 10.57 28.93
N THR A 79 17.97 11.33 29.71
CA THR A 79 17.12 12.42 29.20
C THR A 79 17.34 13.71 29.98
N LEU A 80 17.59 14.81 29.26
CA LEU A 80 17.49 16.17 29.79
C LEU A 80 16.05 16.69 29.56
N GLU A 81 15.33 16.97 30.63
CA GLU A 81 13.95 17.47 30.58
C GLU A 81 13.88 18.96 30.96
N LEU A 82 13.67 19.83 29.97
CA LEU A 82 13.65 21.26 30.21
C LEU A 82 12.39 21.74 30.93
N ASN A 83 11.27 21.01 30.86
CA ASN A 83 10.00 21.35 31.54
C ASN A 83 9.53 22.81 31.31
N GLY A 84 9.71 23.35 30.10
CA GLY A 84 9.39 24.74 29.80
C GLY A 84 10.35 25.78 30.42
N LYS A 85 11.55 25.36 30.83
CA LYS A 85 12.58 26.21 31.45
C LYS A 85 13.77 26.36 30.52
N ASN A 86 14.08 27.60 30.16
CA ASN A 86 15.21 27.90 29.30
C ASN A 86 16.53 27.57 30.02
N GLN A 87 17.51 27.05 29.28
CA GLN A 87 18.87 26.80 29.79
C GLN A 87 19.91 27.27 28.79
N THR A 88 21.07 27.68 29.30
CA THR A 88 22.24 28.05 28.50
C THR A 88 23.42 27.16 28.85
N LEU A 89 23.99 26.49 27.87
CA LEU A 89 25.15 25.61 27.97
C LEU A 89 26.36 26.25 27.31
N GLY A 90 27.55 26.01 27.85
CA GLY A 90 28.82 26.37 27.20
C GLY A 90 29.24 25.38 26.12
N GLU A 91 28.79 24.13 26.23
CA GLU A 91 29.10 23.06 25.29
C GLU A 91 28.00 22.00 25.38
N LEU A 92 27.64 21.42 24.24
CA LEU A 92 26.82 20.21 24.20
C LEU A 92 27.60 19.11 23.49
N ALA A 93 27.91 18.05 24.21
CA ALA A 93 28.52 16.85 23.66
C ALA A 93 27.68 15.62 23.98
N GLY A 94 27.80 14.59 23.16
CA GLY A 94 27.26 13.27 23.41
C GLY A 94 28.11 12.22 22.71
N ALA A 95 28.03 11.00 23.23
CA ALA A 95 28.67 9.84 22.63
C ALA A 95 27.59 8.78 22.35
N PRO A 96 27.80 7.87 21.39
CA PRO A 96 26.89 6.74 21.19
C PRO A 96 26.86 5.88 22.46
N GLY A 97 25.71 5.88 23.14
CA GLY A 97 25.42 5.03 24.30
C GLY A 97 24.56 3.82 23.94
N ILE A 98 24.38 2.89 24.89
CA ILE A 98 23.46 1.74 24.76
C ILE A 98 22.00 2.22 24.67
N VAL A 99 21.66 3.32 25.35
CA VAL A 99 20.36 3.99 25.28
C VAL A 99 20.57 5.34 24.59
N PRO A 100 19.82 5.68 23.52
CA PRO A 100 19.94 6.98 22.88
C PRO A 100 19.66 8.11 23.86
N ALA A 101 20.60 9.05 23.98
CA ALA A 101 20.39 10.26 24.77
C ALA A 101 19.23 11.10 24.19
N ARG A 102 18.57 11.87 25.05
CA ARG A 102 17.42 12.69 24.66
C ARG A 102 17.42 14.04 25.34
N ILE A 103 17.00 15.08 24.61
CA ILE A 103 16.67 16.39 25.19
C ILE A 103 15.22 16.68 24.82
N GLU A 104 14.39 16.95 25.81
CA GLU A 104 12.96 17.14 25.59
C GLU A 104 12.32 18.18 26.51
N THR A 105 11.12 18.60 26.13
CA THR A 105 10.30 19.50 26.94
C THR A 105 8.82 19.26 26.65
N ALA A 106 7.97 19.41 27.67
CA ALA A 106 6.51 19.32 27.53
C ALA A 106 5.84 20.68 27.22
N ALA A 107 6.51 21.78 27.57
CA ALA A 107 6.10 23.15 27.29
C ALA A 107 7.24 23.88 26.56
N ALA A 108 6.94 24.99 25.86
CA ALA A 108 7.95 25.70 25.07
C ALA A 108 9.18 26.07 25.90
N ALA A 109 10.37 25.71 25.42
CA ALA A 109 11.64 26.00 26.09
C ALA A 109 12.73 26.30 25.05
N VAL A 110 13.70 27.13 25.45
CA VAL A 110 14.90 27.43 24.65
C VAL A 110 16.11 26.78 25.30
N LEU A 111 16.86 26.00 24.52
CA LEU A 111 18.19 25.53 24.90
C LEU A 111 19.22 26.29 24.06
N THR A 112 20.00 27.15 24.69
CA THR A 112 21.10 27.85 24.04
C THR A 112 22.40 27.07 24.25
N VAL A 113 23.11 26.75 23.17
CA VAL A 113 24.42 26.12 23.20
C VAL A 113 25.43 27.11 22.65
N ALA A 114 26.21 27.73 23.54
CA ALA A 114 27.17 28.80 23.25
C ALA A 114 28.60 28.26 23.17
N GLN A 115 28.82 27.30 22.26
CA GLN A 115 30.08 26.57 22.17
C GLN A 115 31.03 27.14 21.12
N ASP A 116 32.30 27.30 21.52
CA ASP A 116 33.42 27.69 20.68
C ASP A 116 34.29 26.50 20.23
N THR A 117 34.00 25.32 20.77
CA THR A 117 34.63 24.04 20.43
C THR A 117 33.73 23.19 19.54
N ASP A 118 34.34 22.35 18.73
CA ASP A 118 33.63 21.37 17.91
C ASP A 118 33.23 20.16 18.74
N THR A 119 31.95 19.80 18.71
CA THR A 119 31.39 18.64 19.40
C THR A 119 30.35 17.93 18.55
N ALA A 120 30.04 16.67 18.91
CA ALA A 120 28.94 15.91 18.34
C ALA A 120 27.91 15.58 19.42
N PHE A 121 26.64 15.49 19.03
CA PHE A 121 25.53 15.03 19.84
C PHE A 121 24.69 14.03 19.03
N GLU A 122 24.83 12.76 19.40
CA GLU A 122 24.15 11.63 18.75
C GLU A 122 22.72 11.40 19.27
N GLY A 123 22.31 12.14 20.31
CA GLY A 123 20.98 12.04 20.90
C GLY A 123 19.91 12.78 20.10
N CYS A 124 18.64 12.53 20.44
CA CYS A 124 17.49 13.10 19.73
C CYS A 124 16.83 14.24 20.52
N LEU A 125 16.32 15.23 19.80
CA LEU A 125 15.55 16.35 20.36
C LEU A 125 14.04 16.07 20.26
N ALA A 126 13.25 16.59 21.20
CA ALA A 126 11.79 16.44 21.19
C ALA A 126 11.03 17.56 21.89
N GLY A 127 9.72 17.62 21.61
CA GLY A 127 8.82 18.62 22.16
C GLY A 127 8.95 19.99 21.48
N PRO A 128 8.22 21.00 21.96
CA PRO A 128 8.29 22.38 21.46
C PRO A 128 9.58 23.09 21.92
N LEU A 129 10.74 22.51 21.61
CA LEU A 129 12.06 23.05 21.92
C LEU A 129 12.53 23.99 20.81
N ALA A 130 13.22 25.06 21.18
CA ALA A 130 14.10 25.81 20.29
C ALA A 130 15.57 25.58 20.70
N LEU A 131 16.37 24.98 19.81
CA LEU A 131 17.82 24.88 19.99
C LEU A 131 18.48 26.10 19.34
N VAL A 132 19.16 26.91 20.14
CA VAL A 132 19.92 28.08 19.66
C VAL A 132 21.41 27.74 19.70
N LYS A 133 22.05 27.62 18.53
CA LYS A 133 23.49 27.48 18.40
C LYS A 133 24.14 28.85 18.26
N THR A 134 25.04 29.15 19.18
CA THR A 134 25.94 30.32 19.14
C THR A 134 27.35 29.89 19.52
N GLY A 135 28.28 30.83 19.61
CA GLY A 135 29.71 30.53 19.67
C GLY A 135 30.25 30.07 18.31
N THR A 136 31.56 30.05 18.19
CA THR A 136 32.29 29.86 16.92
C THR A 136 32.44 28.40 16.50
N GLY A 137 32.24 27.45 17.41
CA GLY A 137 32.45 26.02 17.16
C GLY A 137 31.32 25.36 16.37
N THR A 138 31.49 24.09 16.07
CA THR A 138 30.56 23.22 15.34
C THR A 138 29.80 22.32 16.30
N LEU A 139 28.46 22.31 16.23
CA LEU A 139 27.64 21.29 16.88
C LEU A 139 27.14 20.31 15.83
N ALA A 140 27.66 19.09 15.82
CA ALA A 140 27.21 18.04 14.91
C ALA A 140 26.04 17.23 15.51
N LEU A 141 24.92 17.14 14.80
CA LEU A 141 23.74 16.37 15.20
C LEU A 141 23.69 15.03 14.46
N GLY A 142 23.58 13.93 15.21
CA GLY A 142 23.73 12.56 14.69
C GLY A 142 22.52 11.63 14.84
N CYS A 143 21.38 12.09 15.39
CA CYS A 143 20.18 11.26 15.54
C CYS A 143 19.60 10.82 14.18
N ALA A 144 19.85 9.58 13.76
CA ALA A 144 19.51 9.06 12.42
C ALA A 144 18.00 8.97 12.09
N ALA A 145 17.10 9.18 13.05
CA ALA A 145 15.66 9.12 12.86
C ALA A 145 14.93 10.15 13.74
N SER A 146 15.36 11.41 13.68
CA SER A 146 14.76 12.48 14.48
C SER A 146 13.30 12.74 14.06
N THR A 147 12.39 12.73 15.04
CA THR A 147 10.99 13.16 14.87
C THR A 147 10.80 14.61 15.33
N PHE A 148 11.89 15.36 15.47
CA PHE A 148 11.84 16.72 16.00
C PHE A 148 11.07 17.67 15.06
N SER A 149 10.16 18.44 15.64
CA SER A 149 9.33 19.44 14.94
C SER A 149 9.47 20.86 15.51
N GLY A 150 10.45 21.06 16.41
CA GLY A 150 10.78 22.36 16.98
C GLY A 150 11.68 23.18 16.08
N VAL A 151 12.41 24.13 16.67
CA VAL A 151 13.16 25.15 15.94
C VAL A 151 14.66 25.01 16.18
N TYR A 152 15.46 25.15 15.13
CA TYR A 152 16.89 25.40 15.20
C TYR A 152 17.17 26.85 14.82
N VAL A 153 17.94 27.56 15.64
CA VAL A 153 18.44 28.90 15.34
C VAL A 153 19.96 28.84 15.36
N VAL A 154 20.60 29.15 14.24
CA VAL A 154 22.06 29.21 14.13
C VAL A 154 22.48 30.67 14.04
N SER A 155 22.84 31.24 15.19
CA SER A 155 23.22 32.64 15.31
C SER A 155 24.71 32.87 15.05
N ASN A 156 25.57 31.88 15.34
CA ASN A 156 27.00 31.90 15.03
C ASN A 156 27.56 30.47 14.93
N GLY A 157 28.74 30.32 14.33
CA GLY A 157 29.41 29.03 14.13
C GLY A 157 28.64 28.10 13.19
N THR A 158 28.77 26.79 13.38
CA THR A 158 28.16 25.78 12.50
C THR A 158 27.26 24.83 13.26
N LEU A 159 26.07 24.56 12.74
CA LEU A 159 25.28 23.38 13.07
C LEU A 159 25.49 22.35 11.96
N ALA A 160 26.10 21.21 12.25
CA ALA A 160 26.39 20.18 11.25
C ALA A 160 25.39 19.02 11.32
N VAL A 161 24.94 18.53 10.17
CA VAL A 161 24.13 17.33 10.02
C VAL A 161 25.08 16.15 9.79
N ALA A 162 25.27 15.31 10.80
CA ALA A 162 26.18 14.17 10.74
C ALA A 162 25.50 12.88 10.26
N SER A 163 24.19 12.76 10.45
CA SER A 163 23.38 11.60 10.05
C SER A 163 22.16 12.04 9.24
N PHE A 164 21.74 11.21 8.28
CA PHE A 164 20.50 11.44 7.54
C PHE A 164 19.32 11.63 8.50
N GLY A 165 18.51 12.66 8.28
CA GLY A 165 17.32 12.93 9.09
C GLY A 165 17.59 13.56 10.47
N ALA A 166 18.83 13.94 10.81
CA ALA A 166 19.18 14.49 12.13
C ALA A 166 18.36 15.72 12.55
N LEU A 167 17.95 16.56 11.61
CA LEU A 167 17.15 17.76 11.91
C LEU A 167 15.67 17.43 12.20
N GLY A 168 15.15 16.32 11.66
CA GLY A 168 13.71 16.01 11.69
C GLY A 168 12.92 16.85 10.68
N SER A 169 12.14 16.20 9.82
CA SER A 169 11.46 16.83 8.69
C SER A 169 10.37 17.84 9.08
N GLY A 170 9.86 17.79 10.32
CA GLY A 170 8.86 18.73 10.82
C GLY A 170 9.45 20.04 11.36
N SER A 171 10.78 20.12 11.48
CA SER A 171 11.48 21.22 12.16
C SER A 171 11.58 22.49 11.31
N GLU A 172 11.96 23.58 11.97
CA GLU A 172 12.27 24.86 11.33
C GLU A 172 13.73 25.20 11.54
N LEU A 173 14.38 25.76 10.52
CA LEU A 173 15.77 26.18 10.58
C LEU A 173 15.89 27.68 10.26
N ALA A 174 16.44 28.44 11.20
CA ALA A 174 16.78 29.84 11.01
C ALA A 174 18.31 30.03 11.01
N LEU A 175 18.85 30.45 9.86
CA LEU A 175 20.26 30.86 9.74
C LEU A 175 20.34 32.36 9.98
N ALA A 176 20.62 32.73 11.23
CA ALA A 176 20.58 34.10 11.74
C ALA A 176 21.98 34.75 11.87
N GLY A 177 23.01 34.10 11.31
CA GLY A 177 24.40 34.57 11.33
C GLY A 177 25.43 33.45 11.24
N GLY A 178 25.06 32.22 11.61
CA GLY A 178 25.89 31.03 11.43
C GLY A 178 25.53 30.21 10.19
N ARG A 179 26.11 29.01 10.10
CA ARG A 179 26.04 28.11 8.93
C ARG A 179 25.43 26.76 9.26
N LEU A 180 24.87 26.13 8.23
CA LEU A 180 24.54 24.70 8.23
C LEU A 180 25.65 23.91 7.52
N GLY A 181 26.23 22.92 8.19
CA GLY A 181 27.14 21.95 7.58
C GLY A 181 26.39 20.69 7.16
N LEU A 182 26.41 20.34 5.88
CA LEU A 182 25.70 19.19 5.32
C LEU A 182 26.69 18.06 5.00
N ASN A 183 27.01 17.24 6.01
CA ASN A 183 27.79 16.00 5.84
C ASN A 183 26.88 14.81 5.49
N ALA A 184 25.58 14.95 5.75
CA ALA A 184 24.49 14.09 5.31
C ALA A 184 23.33 14.96 4.82
N SER A 185 22.54 14.47 3.87
CA SER A 185 21.32 15.14 3.44
C SER A 185 20.28 15.23 4.56
N ALA A 186 19.54 16.33 4.59
CA ALA A 186 18.55 16.62 5.64
C ALA A 186 17.27 17.22 5.07
N THR A 187 16.19 17.15 5.84
CA THR A 187 14.91 17.78 5.51
C THR A 187 14.44 18.62 6.69
N VAL A 188 13.90 19.81 6.39
CA VAL A 188 13.19 20.67 7.33
C VAL A 188 11.90 21.14 6.67
N ARG A 189 10.93 21.54 7.50
CA ARG A 189 9.67 22.07 6.99
C ARG A 189 9.86 23.47 6.44
N ARG A 190 10.55 24.33 7.19
CA ARG A 190 10.78 25.74 6.82
C ARG A 190 12.23 26.15 7.04
N LEU A 191 12.72 27.02 6.16
CA LEU A 191 14.04 27.63 6.22
C LEU A 191 13.91 29.16 6.25
N PHE A 192 14.68 29.82 7.11
CA PHE A 192 14.71 31.28 7.21
C PHE A 192 16.13 31.82 7.09
N PHE A 193 16.30 32.88 6.29
CA PHE A 193 17.51 33.69 6.23
C PHE A 193 17.23 35.07 6.80
N GLY A 194 17.86 35.43 7.90
CA GLY A 194 17.65 36.76 8.52
C GLY A 194 16.18 37.09 8.82
N GLY A 195 15.38 36.07 9.14
CA GLY A 195 13.93 36.21 9.39
C GLY A 195 13.03 36.07 8.16
N VAL A 196 13.57 35.99 6.94
CA VAL A 196 12.80 35.80 5.71
C VAL A 196 12.69 34.32 5.37
N GLN A 197 11.47 33.79 5.31
CA GLN A 197 11.23 32.41 4.89
C GLN A 197 11.63 32.21 3.42
N GLN A 198 12.37 31.16 3.16
CA GLN A 198 12.81 30.78 1.82
C GLN A 198 11.76 29.86 1.16
N PRO A 199 11.64 29.87 -0.18
CA PRO A 199 10.72 28.98 -0.88
C PRO A 199 11.08 27.51 -0.69
N ARG A 200 10.13 26.61 -0.94
CA ARG A 200 10.40 25.18 -1.06
C ARG A 200 11.54 24.89 -2.06
N GLY A 201 12.28 23.81 -1.84
CA GLY A 201 13.35 23.39 -2.74
C GLY A 201 14.55 22.79 -2.01
N THR A 202 15.64 22.59 -2.76
CA THR A 202 16.90 22.08 -2.22
C THR A 202 17.93 23.19 -2.08
N TYR A 203 18.58 23.25 -0.92
CA TYR A 203 19.57 24.26 -0.54
C TYR A 203 20.90 23.60 -0.21
N GLY A 204 22.01 24.25 -0.52
CA GLY A 204 23.33 23.74 -0.18
C GLY A 204 24.47 24.64 -0.63
N SER A 205 25.69 24.12 -0.57
CA SER A 205 26.88 24.83 -1.04
C SER A 205 27.01 24.79 -2.57
N ALA A 206 27.95 25.53 -3.14
CA ALA A 206 28.31 25.44 -4.54
C ALA A 206 28.74 24.01 -4.95
N ALA A 207 29.34 23.27 -4.00
CA ALA A 207 29.81 21.89 -4.18
C ALA A 207 28.70 20.84 -4.14
N SER A 208 27.46 21.20 -3.80
CA SER A 208 26.33 20.25 -3.76
C SER A 208 25.52 20.22 -5.07
N GLY A 209 24.58 19.28 -5.13
CA GLY A 209 23.58 19.18 -6.19
C GLY A 209 22.33 20.07 -5.99
N ALA A 210 22.35 21.01 -5.02
CA ALA A 210 21.18 21.82 -4.67
C ALA A 210 20.76 22.81 -5.78
N GLN A 211 19.46 23.11 -5.82
CA GLN A 211 18.89 24.17 -6.67
C GLN A 211 19.38 25.56 -6.22
N PHE A 212 19.30 25.84 -4.92
CA PHE A 212 19.70 27.11 -4.32
C PHE A 212 21.06 26.95 -3.64
N LYS A 213 22.09 27.57 -4.22
CA LYS A 213 23.48 27.45 -3.76
C LYS A 213 23.92 28.71 -3.04
N ASP A 214 24.45 28.57 -1.82
CA ASP A 214 24.92 29.67 -0.99
C ASP A 214 26.02 29.24 0.00
N ASP A 215 27.29 29.46 -0.37
CA ASP A 215 28.46 29.12 0.46
C ASP A 215 28.59 29.99 1.72
N ALA A 216 27.88 31.13 1.80
CA ALA A 216 27.90 31.94 3.02
C ALA A 216 27.14 31.25 4.15
N ARG A 217 26.12 30.45 3.81
CA ARG A 217 25.18 29.80 4.75
C ARG A 217 25.32 28.29 4.81
N PHE A 218 25.84 27.66 3.76
CA PHE A 218 25.95 26.20 3.66
C PHE A 218 27.40 25.76 3.39
N THR A 219 27.75 24.60 3.93
CA THR A 219 29.01 23.89 3.65
C THR A 219 28.73 22.40 3.46
N GLY A 220 29.68 21.65 2.89
CA GLY A 220 29.51 20.22 2.58
C GLY A 220 28.94 19.97 1.18
N THR A 221 28.84 18.70 0.79
CA THR A 221 28.43 18.28 -0.57
C THR A 221 26.98 17.83 -0.67
N GLU A 222 26.31 17.68 0.47
CA GLU A 222 24.93 17.20 0.57
C GLU A 222 23.90 18.34 0.47
N VAL A 223 22.61 18.00 0.50
CA VAL A 223 21.50 18.97 0.32
C VAL A 223 20.56 19.04 1.52
N LEU A 224 20.05 20.24 1.79
CA LEU A 224 18.92 20.49 2.66
C LEU A 224 17.64 20.60 1.82
N THR A 225 16.66 19.73 2.07
CA THR A 225 15.32 19.82 1.48
C THR A 225 14.40 20.66 2.36
N VAL A 226 13.74 21.66 1.77
CA VAL A 226 12.74 22.52 2.41
C VAL A 226 11.39 22.23 1.77
N THR A 227 10.40 21.82 2.57
CA THR A 227 9.11 21.35 2.04
C THR A 227 8.08 22.45 1.83
N ASP A 228 8.14 23.54 2.60
CA ASP A 228 7.09 24.56 2.60
C ASP A 228 7.62 25.93 2.17
N SER A 229 6.93 26.54 1.21
CA SER A 229 7.10 27.95 0.86
C SER A 229 6.43 28.87 1.88
N ALA A 230 6.78 30.16 1.86
CA ALA A 230 6.05 31.19 2.59
C ALA A 230 4.60 31.29 2.07
N PRO A 231 3.59 31.46 2.93
CA PRO A 231 2.22 31.72 2.48
C PRO A 231 2.16 32.96 1.58
N VAL A 232 1.56 32.81 0.40
CA VAL A 232 1.36 33.93 -0.54
C VAL A 232 0.02 34.59 -0.25
N ALA A 233 0.02 35.87 0.11
CA ALA A 233 -1.19 36.68 0.13
C ALA A 233 -1.68 36.91 -1.30
N PHE A 234 -2.98 36.77 -1.55
CA PHE A 234 -3.55 36.92 -2.88
C PHE A 234 -4.70 37.92 -2.94
N THR A 235 -4.93 38.46 -4.13
CA THR A 235 -6.11 39.26 -4.47
C THR A 235 -6.94 38.54 -5.53
N SER A 236 -8.27 38.58 -5.42
CA SER A 236 -9.17 37.95 -6.38
C SER A 236 -9.47 38.89 -7.54
N HIS A 237 -9.39 38.36 -8.76
CA HIS A 237 -9.74 39.06 -9.99
C HIS A 237 -10.79 38.23 -10.74
N VAL A 238 -11.94 38.84 -11.06
CA VAL A 238 -13.09 38.12 -11.63
C VAL A 238 -13.15 38.35 -13.13
N TRP A 239 -13.17 37.27 -13.90
CA TRP A 239 -13.33 37.32 -15.36
C TRP A 239 -14.78 37.60 -15.73
N ASP A 240 -15.00 38.67 -16.50
CA ASP A 240 -16.33 39.12 -16.96
C ASP A 240 -16.46 39.26 -18.49
N ALA A 241 -15.39 38.95 -19.22
CA ALA A 241 -15.36 38.94 -20.69
C ALA A 241 -15.80 40.26 -21.35
N GLY A 242 -15.59 41.40 -20.68
CA GLY A 242 -15.74 42.73 -21.28
C GLY A 242 -17.10 42.99 -21.90
N ALA A 243 -18.16 42.67 -21.16
CA ALA A 243 -19.55 42.83 -21.60
C ALA A 243 -19.90 42.12 -22.93
N GLY A 244 -19.22 41.01 -23.26
CA GLY A 244 -19.48 40.22 -24.47
C GLY A 244 -18.63 40.63 -25.68
N ALA A 245 -17.47 41.26 -25.44
CA ALA A 245 -16.50 41.54 -26.49
C ALA A 245 -16.01 40.25 -27.18
N SER A 246 -15.57 40.36 -28.44
CA SER A 246 -15.00 39.23 -29.20
C SER A 246 -13.59 38.85 -28.75
N ASP A 247 -12.91 39.73 -28.03
CA ASP A 247 -11.57 39.49 -27.53
C ASP A 247 -11.60 38.67 -26.24
N THR A 248 -10.87 37.56 -26.24
CA THR A 248 -10.83 36.61 -25.12
C THR A 248 -9.49 36.61 -24.41
N ALA A 249 -8.55 37.50 -24.76
CA ALA A 249 -7.21 37.46 -24.20
C ALA A 249 -7.20 37.73 -22.69
N LEU A 250 -6.47 36.88 -21.96
CA LEU A 250 -6.29 36.97 -20.50
C LEU A 250 -5.62 38.29 -20.09
N ALA A 251 -4.72 38.79 -20.94
CA ALA A 251 -3.90 39.98 -20.71
C ALA A 251 -4.60 41.31 -21.05
N ILE A 252 -5.94 41.33 -21.15
CA ILE A 252 -6.72 42.54 -21.44
C ILE A 252 -7.53 42.92 -20.23
N ALA A 253 -7.33 44.16 -19.75
CA ALA A 253 -7.95 44.66 -18.53
C ALA A 253 -9.48 44.68 -18.62
N ALA A 254 -10.03 45.02 -19.79
CA ALA A 254 -11.47 45.04 -20.05
C ALA A 254 -12.17 43.68 -19.93
N ASN A 255 -11.43 42.56 -19.86
CA ASN A 255 -12.02 41.22 -19.66
C ASN A 255 -12.16 40.82 -18.18
N TRP A 256 -11.74 41.72 -17.28
CA TRP A 256 -11.79 41.55 -15.85
C TRP A 256 -12.70 42.61 -15.24
N ALA A 257 -13.39 42.23 -14.17
CA ALA A 257 -14.21 43.13 -13.39
C ALA A 257 -13.42 44.38 -12.99
N ASP A 258 -14.11 45.53 -12.99
CA ASP A 258 -13.55 46.87 -12.75
C ASP A 258 -12.50 47.31 -13.79
N ASP A 259 -12.44 46.65 -14.96
CA ASP A 259 -11.45 46.87 -16.01
C ASP A 259 -10.00 46.82 -15.46
N ALA A 260 -9.76 45.94 -14.48
CA ALA A 260 -8.50 45.86 -13.74
C ALA A 260 -7.72 44.60 -14.12
N LEU A 261 -6.54 44.77 -14.70
CA LEU A 261 -5.69 43.66 -15.09
C LEU A 261 -5.08 42.97 -13.85
N PRO A 262 -5.15 41.63 -13.74
CA PRO A 262 -4.40 40.91 -12.72
C PRO A 262 -2.89 41.13 -12.88
N PRO A 263 -2.12 41.17 -11.79
CA PRO A 263 -0.67 41.40 -11.86
C PRO A 263 0.13 40.27 -12.55
N PHE A 264 -0.44 39.07 -12.66
CA PHE A 264 0.20 37.88 -13.26
C PHE A 264 1.60 37.52 -12.73
N ASP A 265 1.89 37.88 -11.48
CA ASP A 265 3.16 37.66 -10.78
C ASP A 265 3.08 36.52 -9.74
N GLY A 266 1.98 35.76 -9.72
CA GLY A 266 1.71 34.71 -8.73
C GLY A 266 0.89 35.17 -7.52
N SER A 267 0.53 36.46 -7.41
CA SER A 267 -0.31 36.99 -6.31
C SER A 267 -1.80 37.11 -6.66
N ALA A 268 -2.19 36.79 -7.89
CA ALA A 268 -3.58 36.92 -8.35
C ALA A 268 -4.33 35.58 -8.33
N LEU A 269 -5.49 35.52 -7.69
CA LEU A 269 -6.47 34.45 -7.88
C LEU A 269 -7.39 34.84 -9.04
N ALA A 270 -7.31 34.11 -10.15
CA ALA A 270 -8.25 34.28 -11.27
C ALA A 270 -9.56 33.55 -10.97
N VAL A 271 -10.69 34.25 -11.07
CA VAL A 271 -12.04 33.69 -10.85
C VAL A 271 -12.84 33.76 -12.15
N PHE A 272 -12.99 32.62 -12.84
CA PHE A 272 -13.77 32.50 -14.06
C PHE A 272 -15.26 32.32 -13.73
N GLY A 273 -15.97 33.43 -13.52
CA GLY A 273 -17.27 33.43 -12.84
C GLY A 273 -18.47 34.04 -13.59
N THR A 274 -18.35 35.23 -14.19
CA THR A 274 -19.54 36.05 -14.49
C THR A 274 -19.99 36.00 -15.95
N ALA A 275 -19.08 35.94 -16.93
CA ALA A 275 -19.43 35.96 -18.36
C ALA A 275 -18.35 35.33 -19.28
N GLY A 276 -18.65 35.27 -20.58
CA GLY A 276 -17.79 34.69 -21.63
C GLY A 276 -17.68 33.16 -21.60
N SER A 277 -17.36 32.53 -22.72
CA SER A 277 -17.14 31.07 -22.78
C SER A 277 -15.67 30.66 -22.77
N THR A 278 -14.76 31.62 -22.99
CA THR A 278 -13.35 31.35 -23.22
C THR A 278 -12.46 32.46 -22.65
N ALA A 279 -11.30 32.09 -22.11
CA ALA A 279 -10.16 32.96 -21.85
C ALA A 279 -8.92 32.41 -22.58
N THR A 280 -8.19 33.28 -23.28
CA THR A 280 -7.05 32.94 -24.13
C THR A 280 -5.74 33.41 -23.50
N VAL A 281 -4.86 32.47 -23.20
CA VAL A 281 -3.50 32.69 -22.69
C VAL A 281 -2.54 32.81 -23.88
N ALA A 282 -2.39 34.04 -24.38
CA ALA A 282 -1.49 34.36 -25.49
C ALA A 282 -0.04 34.57 -25.02
N THR A 283 0.14 35.01 -23.78
CA THR A 283 1.43 35.24 -23.13
C THR A 283 1.47 34.47 -21.81
N ALA A 284 2.67 34.04 -21.40
CA ALA A 284 2.81 33.30 -20.15
C ALA A 284 2.39 34.18 -18.97
N ALA A 285 1.65 33.59 -18.02
CA ALA A 285 1.09 34.29 -16.88
C ALA A 285 1.26 33.45 -15.61
N SER A 286 1.53 34.10 -14.47
CA SER A 286 1.63 33.43 -13.17
C SER A 286 0.49 33.84 -12.24
N LEU A 287 -0.23 32.87 -11.71
CA LEU A 287 -1.35 33.08 -10.81
C LEU A 287 -1.10 32.41 -9.46
N TYR A 288 -1.69 32.98 -8.42
CA TYR A 288 -1.82 32.28 -7.13
C TYR A 288 -2.59 30.98 -7.33
N GLY A 289 -3.70 31.04 -8.06
CA GLY A 289 -4.53 29.90 -8.44
C GLY A 289 -5.62 30.31 -9.44
N ALA A 290 -6.45 29.35 -9.84
CA ALA A 290 -7.60 29.58 -10.71
C ALA A 290 -8.87 28.91 -10.16
N SER A 291 -9.97 29.67 -10.08
CA SER A 291 -11.30 29.19 -9.70
C SER A 291 -12.27 29.22 -10.87
N PHE A 292 -13.05 28.16 -11.07
CA PHE A 292 -14.11 28.08 -12.07
C PHE A 292 -15.48 28.13 -11.40
N ASP A 293 -16.10 29.31 -11.40
CA ASP A 293 -17.33 29.59 -10.65
C ASP A 293 -18.57 29.85 -11.53
N ARG A 294 -18.42 29.66 -12.83
CA ARG A 294 -19.47 29.91 -13.82
C ARG A 294 -20.55 28.82 -13.86
N GLU A 295 -21.82 29.20 -13.99
CA GLU A 295 -22.96 28.28 -14.17
C GLU A 295 -23.13 27.74 -15.60
N THR A 296 -22.10 27.82 -16.44
CA THR A 296 -22.05 27.29 -17.81
C THR A 296 -20.62 26.86 -18.14
N ASP A 297 -20.45 26.00 -19.13
CA ASP A 297 -19.13 25.52 -19.54
C ASP A 297 -18.20 26.69 -19.93
N PHE A 298 -16.90 26.49 -19.70
CA PHE A 298 -15.86 27.50 -19.89
C PHE A 298 -14.55 26.86 -20.33
N SER A 299 -13.78 27.56 -21.16
CA SER A 299 -12.47 27.08 -21.63
C SER A 299 -11.35 28.08 -21.39
N VAL A 300 -10.23 27.62 -20.85
CA VAL A 300 -8.95 28.34 -20.84
C VAL A 300 -8.09 27.74 -21.93
N VAL A 301 -7.83 28.53 -22.97
CA VAL A 301 -7.16 28.09 -24.21
C VAL A 301 -5.92 28.92 -24.50
N GLY A 302 -5.09 28.47 -25.44
CA GLY A 302 -3.87 29.19 -25.83
C GLY A 302 -2.66 28.27 -25.90
N ALA A 303 -1.55 28.81 -26.39
CA ALA A 303 -0.29 28.08 -26.52
C ALA A 303 0.73 28.42 -25.40
N ALA A 304 0.56 29.55 -24.72
CA ALA A 304 1.45 29.96 -23.65
C ALA A 304 1.10 29.27 -22.33
N ALA A 305 2.11 29.05 -21.50
CA ALA A 305 1.96 28.38 -20.22
C ALA A 305 1.24 29.25 -19.19
N LEU A 306 0.39 28.63 -18.37
CA LEU A 306 -0.18 29.23 -17.18
C LEU A 306 0.47 28.61 -15.94
N THR A 307 1.18 29.43 -15.16
CA THR A 307 1.83 29.00 -13.92
C THR A 307 0.85 29.14 -12.76
N LEU A 308 0.70 28.09 -11.96
CA LEU A 308 -0.18 28.04 -10.80
C LEU A 308 0.63 27.85 -9.52
N GLY A 309 0.42 28.74 -8.54
CA GLY A 309 1.01 28.70 -7.21
C GLY A 309 0.18 27.92 -6.18
N GLN A 310 0.24 28.36 -4.92
CA GLN A 310 -0.37 27.69 -3.76
C GLN A 310 -1.89 27.59 -3.79
N GLY A 311 -2.56 28.44 -4.56
CA GLY A 311 -4.02 28.43 -4.73
C GLY A 311 -4.54 27.29 -5.59
N GLY A 312 -3.70 26.68 -6.43
CA GLY A 312 -4.05 25.51 -7.24
C GLY A 312 -5.26 25.74 -8.16
N LEU A 313 -6.15 24.75 -8.20
CA LEU A 313 -7.38 24.76 -9.00
C LEU A 313 -8.58 24.63 -8.09
N ALA A 314 -9.63 25.42 -8.35
CA ALA A 314 -10.88 25.32 -7.62
C ALA A 314 -12.08 25.38 -8.59
N ALA A 315 -13.21 24.81 -8.17
CA ALA A 315 -14.50 25.06 -8.79
C ALA A 315 -15.60 24.84 -7.76
N ALA A 316 -16.51 25.80 -7.55
CA ALA A 316 -17.61 25.56 -6.61
C ALA A 316 -18.63 24.52 -7.13
N ASN A 317 -19.47 24.04 -6.21
CA ASN A 317 -20.55 23.09 -6.52
C ASN A 317 -21.52 23.65 -7.56
N ARG A 318 -22.03 22.77 -8.44
CA ARG A 318 -22.99 23.15 -9.48
C ARG A 318 -24.29 22.35 -9.34
N THR A 319 -25.39 22.97 -9.75
CA THR A 319 -26.71 22.31 -9.74
C THR A 319 -26.89 21.35 -10.91
N ALA A 320 -26.33 21.70 -12.07
CA ALA A 320 -26.25 20.86 -13.25
C ALA A 320 -24.80 20.50 -13.58
N GLY A 321 -24.61 19.45 -14.40
CA GLY A 321 -23.28 19.06 -14.88
C GLY A 321 -22.58 20.20 -15.61
N ARG A 322 -21.32 20.48 -15.25
CA ARG A 322 -20.45 21.47 -15.89
C ARG A 322 -19.11 20.89 -16.30
N ALA A 323 -18.63 21.32 -17.45
CA ALA A 323 -17.31 21.00 -17.97
C ALA A 323 -16.50 22.29 -18.12
N TYR A 324 -15.36 22.36 -17.42
CA TYR A 324 -14.37 23.40 -17.61
C TYR A 324 -13.13 22.80 -18.26
N THR A 325 -12.68 23.36 -19.38
CA THR A 325 -11.57 22.80 -20.15
C THR A 325 -10.37 23.71 -20.08
N VAL A 326 -9.20 23.16 -19.77
CA VAL A 326 -7.91 23.87 -19.77
C VAL A 326 -7.02 23.19 -20.80
N THR A 327 -6.76 23.85 -21.92
CA THR A 327 -5.92 23.30 -22.99
C THR A 327 -4.49 23.86 -23.00
N VAL A 328 -4.26 24.94 -22.24
CA VAL A 328 -2.92 25.53 -22.07
C VAL A 328 -2.01 24.60 -21.25
N PRO A 329 -0.69 24.60 -21.51
CA PRO A 329 0.26 23.97 -20.60
C PRO A 329 0.18 24.58 -19.19
N LEU A 330 0.18 23.75 -18.15
CA LEU A 330 0.21 24.17 -16.77
C LEU A 330 1.60 23.96 -16.17
N ALA A 331 2.17 25.00 -15.57
CA ALA A 331 3.40 24.92 -14.80
C ALA A 331 3.07 25.00 -13.29
N LEU A 332 3.52 24.02 -12.52
CA LEU A 332 3.30 23.95 -11.08
C LEU A 332 4.46 24.66 -10.36
N ALA A 333 4.19 25.83 -9.78
CA ALA A 333 5.19 26.59 -9.02
C ALA A 333 5.27 26.18 -7.54
N ASP A 334 4.22 25.55 -7.01
CA ASP A 334 4.16 25.05 -5.64
C ASP A 334 3.25 23.81 -5.55
N SER A 335 3.18 23.19 -4.37
CA SER A 335 2.18 22.18 -4.04
C SER A 335 0.77 22.76 -4.24
N GLN A 336 -0.14 21.94 -4.76
CA GLN A 336 -1.49 22.39 -5.10
C GLN A 336 -2.56 21.52 -4.48
N ALA A 337 -3.64 22.18 -4.08
CA ALA A 337 -4.94 21.55 -3.91
C ALA A 337 -5.80 21.79 -5.17
N TRP A 338 -6.46 20.74 -5.64
CA TRP A 338 -7.45 20.77 -6.70
C TRP A 338 -8.82 20.51 -6.08
N ASP A 339 -9.50 21.56 -5.64
CA ASP A 339 -10.77 21.46 -4.95
C ASP A 339 -11.95 21.63 -5.91
N ILE A 340 -12.43 20.50 -6.44
CA ILE A 340 -13.47 20.50 -7.46
C ILE A 340 -14.80 20.12 -6.84
N GLY A 341 -15.75 21.04 -6.88
CA GLY A 341 -17.11 20.89 -6.37
C GLY A 341 -17.93 19.82 -7.10
N SER A 342 -19.04 19.43 -6.48
CA SER A 342 -19.96 18.45 -7.05
C SER A 342 -20.54 18.89 -8.39
N ASN A 343 -20.85 17.92 -9.25
CA ASN A 343 -21.35 18.12 -10.62
C ASN A 343 -20.39 18.89 -11.56
N VAL A 344 -19.13 19.06 -11.19
CA VAL A 344 -18.10 19.68 -12.05
C VAL A 344 -17.12 18.64 -12.56
N THR A 345 -16.72 18.78 -13.83
CA THR A 345 -15.52 18.17 -14.40
C THR A 345 -14.56 19.25 -14.88
N VAL A 346 -13.36 19.30 -14.32
CA VAL A 346 -12.24 20.08 -14.87
C VAL A 346 -11.39 19.18 -15.75
N GLN A 347 -11.32 19.48 -17.04
CA GLN A 347 -10.59 18.72 -18.06
C GLN A 347 -9.27 19.40 -18.38
N LEU A 348 -8.16 18.82 -17.94
CA LEU A 348 -6.81 19.29 -18.18
C LEU A 348 -6.25 18.58 -19.41
N SER A 349 -6.21 19.29 -20.53
CA SER A 349 -5.79 18.77 -21.85
C SER A 349 -4.49 19.37 -22.36
N GLY A 350 -3.96 20.40 -21.70
CA GLY A 350 -2.56 20.79 -21.84
C GLY A 350 -1.66 19.99 -20.90
N SER A 351 -0.37 19.88 -21.23
CA SER A 351 0.61 19.19 -20.39
C SER A 351 0.80 19.91 -19.05
N ILE A 352 0.88 19.15 -17.97
CA ILE A 352 1.21 19.62 -16.64
C ILE A 352 2.66 19.26 -16.35
N GLY A 353 3.47 20.25 -15.99
CA GLY A 353 4.87 20.06 -15.59
C GLY A 353 5.19 20.83 -14.31
N ASP A 354 6.26 20.45 -13.65
CA ASP A 354 6.83 21.17 -12.51
C ASP A 354 8.17 21.80 -12.87
N THR A 355 8.63 22.70 -12.01
CA THR A 355 9.98 23.27 -12.15
C THR A 355 11.00 22.26 -11.61
N PRO A 356 12.13 22.00 -12.30
CA PRO A 356 13.13 21.03 -11.84
C PRO A 356 13.57 21.24 -10.39
N GLY A 357 13.57 20.17 -9.60
CA GLY A 357 14.02 20.15 -8.21
C GLY A 357 13.08 19.38 -7.29
N LEU A 358 12.63 19.98 -6.17
CA LEU A 358 11.67 19.32 -5.28
C LEU A 358 10.26 19.29 -5.91
N PRO A 359 9.71 18.13 -6.29
CA PRO A 359 8.45 18.06 -7.02
C PRO A 359 7.23 18.43 -6.14
N PRO A 360 6.24 19.19 -6.66
CA PRO A 360 5.06 19.66 -5.92
C PRO A 360 4.17 18.51 -5.46
N VAL A 361 3.58 18.63 -4.26
CA VAL A 361 2.56 17.69 -3.81
C VAL A 361 1.23 18.13 -4.40
N LEU A 362 0.55 17.21 -5.09
CA LEU A 362 -0.76 17.46 -5.66
C LEU A 362 -1.83 16.73 -4.84
N VAL A 363 -2.90 17.42 -4.49
CA VAL A 363 -4.04 16.82 -3.77
C VAL A 363 -5.34 17.15 -4.47
N LYS A 364 -6.05 16.14 -4.96
CA LYS A 364 -7.41 16.24 -5.46
C LYS A 364 -8.41 16.09 -4.31
N THR A 365 -9.12 17.16 -3.99
CA THR A 365 -10.21 17.24 -3.00
C THR A 365 -11.54 17.58 -3.68
N GLY A 366 -12.61 17.69 -2.89
CA GLY A 366 -13.94 17.99 -3.42
C GLY A 366 -14.58 16.81 -4.18
N ALA A 367 -15.91 16.80 -4.27
CA ALA A 367 -16.66 15.67 -4.81
C ALA A 367 -16.61 15.54 -6.34
N GLY A 368 -16.19 16.58 -7.05
CA GLY A 368 -16.14 16.64 -8.51
C GLY A 368 -14.99 15.85 -9.13
N ARG A 369 -14.86 15.99 -10.45
CA ARG A 369 -13.90 15.26 -11.27
C ARG A 369 -12.78 16.16 -11.79
N VAL A 370 -11.53 15.69 -11.67
CA VAL A 370 -10.42 16.16 -12.53
C VAL A 370 -10.17 15.09 -13.58
N GLN A 371 -10.03 15.50 -14.84
CA GLN A 371 -9.73 14.62 -15.95
C GLN A 371 -8.41 15.04 -16.60
N LEU A 372 -7.44 14.13 -16.66
CA LEU A 372 -6.12 14.32 -17.26
C LEU A 372 -6.11 13.69 -18.66
N ASN A 373 -5.98 14.55 -19.68
CA ASN A 373 -6.03 14.20 -21.10
C ASN A 373 -4.70 14.37 -21.84
N ALA A 374 -3.67 14.88 -21.16
CA ALA A 374 -2.34 15.09 -21.71
C ALA A 374 -1.33 14.11 -21.11
N GLU A 375 -0.19 13.95 -21.79
CA GLU A 375 1.02 13.42 -21.17
C GLU A 375 1.60 14.52 -20.29
N ASN A 376 1.93 14.16 -19.05
CA ASN A 376 2.37 15.08 -18.02
C ASN A 376 3.79 14.73 -17.58
N THR A 377 4.51 15.73 -17.09
CA THR A 377 5.93 15.64 -16.73
C THR A 377 6.21 15.96 -15.27
N PHE A 378 5.18 16.26 -14.47
CA PHE A 378 5.35 16.44 -13.03
C PHE A 378 5.85 15.12 -12.40
N ALA A 379 6.77 15.24 -11.45
CA ALA A 379 7.33 14.11 -10.70
C ALA A 379 6.78 14.02 -9.26
N GLY A 380 5.88 14.94 -8.93
CA GLY A 380 5.26 15.05 -7.62
C GLY A 380 4.25 13.96 -7.29
N PRO A 381 4.12 13.56 -6.01
CA PRO A 381 3.06 12.65 -5.61
C PRO A 381 1.69 13.30 -5.80
N LEU A 382 0.73 12.52 -6.31
CA LEU A 382 -0.65 12.93 -6.50
C LEU A 382 -1.58 12.12 -5.58
N THR A 383 -2.26 12.80 -4.66
CA THR A 383 -3.24 12.17 -3.75
C THR A 383 -4.65 12.50 -4.19
N VAL A 384 -5.48 11.48 -4.42
CA VAL A 384 -6.93 11.61 -4.63
C VAL A 384 -7.61 11.30 -3.30
N SER A 385 -7.91 12.34 -2.53
CA SER A 385 -8.57 12.20 -1.23
C SER A 385 -10.09 12.21 -1.35
N ASN A 386 -10.67 12.95 -2.30
CA ASN A 386 -12.11 12.92 -2.56
C ASN A 386 -12.44 13.15 -4.05
N GLY A 387 -13.62 12.71 -4.45
CA GLY A 387 -14.12 12.81 -5.80
C GLY A 387 -13.35 11.91 -6.76
N THR A 388 -13.32 12.29 -8.03
CA THR A 388 -12.80 11.43 -9.10
C THR A 388 -11.58 12.03 -9.78
N LEU A 389 -10.54 11.23 -9.97
CA LEU A 389 -9.49 11.47 -10.95
C LEU A 389 -9.72 10.55 -12.15
N ARG A 390 -9.77 11.10 -13.36
CA ARG A 390 -9.94 10.34 -14.61
C ARG A 390 -8.70 10.49 -15.49
N VAL A 391 -8.13 9.38 -15.92
CA VAL A 391 -6.94 9.31 -16.76
C VAL A 391 -7.29 8.70 -18.11
N THR A 392 -6.84 9.34 -19.20
CA THR A 392 -7.21 8.90 -20.55
C THR A 392 -6.06 8.42 -21.44
N LYS A 393 -4.81 8.54 -21.00
CA LYS A 393 -3.64 8.13 -21.78
C LYS A 393 -2.41 7.82 -20.93
N ALA A 394 -1.37 7.26 -21.58
CA ALA A 394 -0.06 7.04 -20.99
C ALA A 394 0.54 8.36 -20.47
N GLY A 395 1.32 8.32 -19.39
CA GLY A 395 2.00 9.49 -18.82
C GLY A 395 1.10 10.56 -18.22
N ALA A 396 -0.22 10.37 -18.18
CA ALA A 396 -1.14 11.37 -17.63
C ALA A 396 -0.99 11.56 -16.12
N LEU A 397 -0.45 10.57 -15.39
CA LEU A 397 -0.20 10.69 -13.96
C LEU A 397 1.18 11.30 -13.63
N GLY A 398 1.93 11.75 -14.64
CA GLY A 398 3.27 12.29 -14.46
C GLY A 398 4.36 11.25 -14.77
N THR A 399 5.56 11.51 -14.27
CA THR A 399 6.71 10.60 -14.36
C THR A 399 6.61 9.50 -13.30
N ALA A 400 7.27 8.36 -13.54
CA ALA A 400 7.28 7.23 -12.61
C ALA A 400 8.04 7.47 -11.29
N ASP A 401 8.68 8.64 -11.13
CA ASP A 401 9.26 9.08 -9.86
C ASP A 401 8.16 9.50 -8.87
N GLY A 402 7.00 9.91 -9.40
CA GLY A 402 5.79 10.17 -8.64
C GLY A 402 5.11 8.88 -8.18
N ALA A 403 4.23 8.99 -7.19
CA ALA A 403 3.28 7.94 -6.87
C ALA A 403 1.88 8.54 -6.73
N THR A 404 0.91 7.87 -7.31
CA THR A 404 -0.49 8.28 -7.23
C THR A 404 -1.19 7.49 -6.11
N THR A 405 -1.61 8.20 -5.07
CA THR A 405 -2.36 7.65 -3.93
C THR A 405 -3.85 7.87 -4.10
N VAL A 406 -4.67 6.84 -3.95
CA VAL A 406 -6.15 6.93 -4.02
C VAL A 406 -6.76 6.45 -2.71
N MET A 407 -7.47 7.36 -2.02
CA MET A 407 -8.03 7.13 -0.69
C MET A 407 -9.55 6.94 -0.76
N GLY A 408 -10.00 5.71 -1.01
CA GLY A 408 -11.43 5.38 -1.13
C GLY A 408 -12.22 5.59 0.16
N ASN A 409 -11.59 5.42 1.32
CA ASN A 409 -12.21 5.70 2.62
C ASN A 409 -12.58 7.19 2.81
N LEU A 410 -11.98 8.08 2.02
CA LEU A 410 -12.28 9.52 2.01
C LEU A 410 -13.13 9.95 0.78
N GLY A 411 -13.53 9.00 -0.07
CA GLY A 411 -14.33 9.25 -1.28
C GLY A 411 -13.53 9.34 -2.58
N GLY A 412 -12.20 9.15 -2.53
CA GLY A 412 -11.34 9.21 -3.71
C GLY A 412 -11.53 8.02 -4.66
N LYS A 413 -11.62 8.30 -5.97
CA LYS A 413 -11.78 7.29 -7.03
C LYS A 413 -10.87 7.54 -8.21
N LEU A 414 -10.31 6.48 -8.78
CA LEU A 414 -9.55 6.51 -10.03
C LEU A 414 -10.32 5.88 -11.20
N LEU A 415 -10.48 6.62 -12.28
CA LEU A 415 -11.06 6.15 -13.53
C LEU A 415 -9.99 6.09 -14.62
N LEU A 416 -9.97 4.98 -15.34
CA LEU A 416 -9.09 4.75 -16.49
C LEU A 416 -9.94 4.68 -17.74
N SER A 417 -9.54 5.31 -18.83
CA SER A 417 -10.33 5.31 -20.08
C SER A 417 -9.45 5.39 -21.31
N GLY A 418 -9.36 4.32 -22.09
CA GLY A 418 -8.57 4.29 -23.33
C GLY A 418 -7.67 3.07 -23.39
N THR A 419 -6.67 3.12 -24.28
CA THR A 419 -5.74 2.00 -24.48
C THR A 419 -4.31 2.49 -24.29
N PHE A 420 -3.70 2.17 -23.16
CA PHE A 420 -2.36 2.65 -22.80
C PHE A 420 -1.69 1.80 -21.73
N THR A 421 -0.37 1.99 -21.58
CA THR A 421 0.41 1.49 -20.45
C THR A 421 0.77 2.65 -19.53
N SER A 422 0.69 2.43 -18.22
CA SER A 422 1.09 3.38 -17.18
C SER A 422 2.21 2.79 -16.34
N ASP A 423 3.35 3.47 -16.29
CA ASP A 423 4.50 3.10 -15.45
C ASP A 423 4.41 3.70 -14.03
N GLU A 424 3.45 4.59 -13.80
CA GLU A 424 3.19 5.24 -12.51
C GLU A 424 2.93 4.21 -11.39
N PRO A 425 3.70 4.24 -10.29
CA PRO A 425 3.38 3.56 -9.05
C PRO A 425 2.03 4.00 -8.46
N LEU A 426 1.20 3.04 -8.04
CA LEU A 426 -0.09 3.34 -7.41
C LEU A 426 -0.11 2.90 -5.95
N ILE A 427 -0.66 3.74 -5.08
CA ILE A 427 -0.95 3.40 -3.68
C ILE A 427 -2.47 3.46 -3.49
N LEU A 428 -3.08 2.31 -3.23
CA LEU A 428 -4.53 2.16 -3.25
C LEU A 428 -5.03 1.70 -1.88
N GLY A 429 -6.04 2.39 -1.33
CA GLY A 429 -6.64 1.98 -0.06
C GLY A 429 -8.05 2.52 0.14
N GLY A 430 -8.93 1.66 0.66
CA GLY A 430 -10.32 1.97 0.96
C GLY A 430 -11.25 1.51 -0.16
N ASP A 431 -12.29 0.77 0.21
CA ASP A 431 -13.28 0.28 -0.73
C ASP A 431 -14.48 1.23 -0.79
N LEU A 432 -14.88 1.62 -2.00
CA LEU A 432 -16.11 2.37 -2.27
C LEU A 432 -17.30 1.42 -2.55
N ASN A 433 -17.19 0.16 -2.13
CA ASN A 433 -18.16 -0.90 -2.37
C ASN A 433 -18.51 -1.00 -3.86
N ASN A 434 -19.79 -0.95 -4.22
CA ASN A 434 -20.26 -1.13 -5.60
C ASN A 434 -19.62 -0.18 -6.62
N PHE A 435 -19.11 0.98 -6.21
CA PHE A 435 -18.48 1.94 -7.12
C PHE A 435 -17.04 1.59 -7.48
N GLY A 436 -16.36 0.77 -6.67
CA GLY A 436 -14.94 0.44 -6.80
C GLY A 436 -14.01 1.63 -6.57
N LEU A 437 -12.83 1.36 -6.01
CA LEU A 437 -11.77 2.36 -5.87
C LEU A 437 -11.19 2.74 -7.25
N MET A 438 -11.05 1.75 -8.12
CA MET A 438 -10.54 1.89 -9.48
C MET A 438 -11.49 1.26 -10.49
N GLN A 439 -11.73 1.93 -11.61
CA GLN A 439 -12.57 1.41 -12.68
C GLN A 439 -12.03 1.77 -14.07
N LEU A 440 -11.99 0.78 -14.97
CA LEU A 440 -11.79 0.98 -16.39
C LEU A 440 -13.12 1.28 -17.08
N GLU A 441 -13.25 2.44 -17.72
CA GLU A 441 -14.46 2.88 -18.41
C GLU A 441 -14.48 2.49 -19.89
N SER A 442 -13.31 2.36 -20.51
CA SER A 442 -13.18 1.98 -21.92
C SER A 442 -11.78 1.48 -22.24
N GLY A 443 -11.65 0.70 -23.32
CA GLY A 443 -10.37 0.26 -23.87
C GLY A 443 -9.66 -0.83 -23.05
N SER A 444 -8.34 -0.84 -23.13
CA SER A 444 -7.48 -1.80 -22.44
C SER A 444 -6.27 -1.12 -21.81
N VAL A 445 -6.13 -1.20 -20.49
CA VAL A 445 -5.05 -0.52 -19.76
C VAL A 445 -4.12 -1.51 -19.09
N THR A 446 -2.81 -1.28 -19.22
CA THR A 446 -1.78 -2.03 -18.49
C THR A 446 -1.14 -1.12 -17.45
N LEU A 447 -1.18 -1.55 -16.19
CA LEU A 447 -0.48 -0.93 -15.07
C LEU A 447 0.86 -1.64 -14.89
N ALA A 448 1.92 -1.06 -15.45
CA ALA A 448 3.29 -1.57 -15.40
C ALA A 448 4.04 -1.11 -14.14
N GLY A 449 3.66 0.05 -13.60
CA GLY A 449 4.09 0.52 -12.28
C GLY A 449 3.61 -0.39 -11.14
N PRO A 450 4.39 -0.52 -10.04
CA PRO A 450 4.00 -1.33 -8.90
C PRO A 450 2.72 -0.78 -8.24
N VAL A 451 1.86 -1.68 -7.78
CA VAL A 451 0.66 -1.31 -7.02
C VAL A 451 0.81 -1.73 -5.57
N THR A 452 0.72 -0.77 -4.65
CA THR A 452 0.71 -1.00 -3.20
C THR A 452 -0.70 -0.87 -2.67
N MET A 453 -1.17 -1.89 -1.97
CA MET A 453 -2.45 -1.91 -1.29
C MET A 453 -2.23 -1.63 0.20
N VAL A 454 -2.85 -0.55 0.71
CA VAL A 454 -2.74 -0.15 2.12
C VAL A 454 -4.00 -0.47 2.95
N ASN A 455 -5.08 -0.88 2.29
CA ASN A 455 -6.33 -1.37 2.89
C ASN A 455 -7.09 -2.22 1.85
N GLN A 456 -8.25 -2.80 2.16
CA GLN A 456 -9.11 -3.44 1.16
C GLN A 456 -9.34 -2.51 -0.04
N ILE A 457 -9.25 -3.08 -1.24
CA ILE A 457 -9.53 -2.38 -2.51
C ILE A 457 -10.44 -3.21 -3.40
N ARG A 458 -11.16 -2.51 -4.28
CA ARG A 458 -11.96 -3.11 -5.35
C ARG A 458 -11.64 -2.46 -6.68
N VAL A 459 -11.35 -3.29 -7.68
CA VAL A 459 -11.00 -2.87 -9.05
C VAL A 459 -12.01 -3.42 -10.04
N GLN A 460 -12.38 -2.62 -11.04
CA GLN A 460 -13.41 -2.97 -12.02
C GLN A 460 -12.94 -2.79 -13.46
N ALA A 461 -13.32 -3.72 -14.36
CA ALA A 461 -13.08 -3.58 -15.80
C ALA A 461 -14.37 -3.22 -16.56
N GLY A 462 -15.42 -4.03 -16.46
CA GLY A 462 -16.64 -3.90 -17.26
C GLY A 462 -16.56 -4.67 -18.60
N GLY A 463 -17.72 -4.89 -19.22
CA GLY A 463 -17.87 -5.73 -20.42
C GLY A 463 -16.93 -5.38 -21.58
N GLY A 464 -16.23 -6.38 -22.11
CA GLY A 464 -15.37 -6.24 -23.30
C GLY A 464 -14.07 -5.45 -23.09
N ARG A 465 -13.72 -5.10 -21.84
CA ARG A 465 -12.52 -4.32 -21.49
C ARG A 465 -11.47 -5.20 -20.82
N THR A 466 -10.20 -4.78 -20.87
CA THR A 466 -9.09 -5.51 -20.24
C THR A 466 -8.26 -4.59 -19.35
N LEU A 467 -8.17 -4.91 -18.06
CA LEU A 467 -7.26 -4.25 -17.12
C LEU A 467 -6.15 -5.22 -16.71
N THR A 468 -4.90 -4.89 -17.00
CA THR A 468 -3.74 -5.75 -16.71
C THR A 468 -2.86 -5.13 -15.63
N PHE A 469 -2.58 -5.87 -14.56
CA PHE A 469 -1.58 -5.55 -13.55
C PHE A 469 -0.28 -6.28 -13.90
N ALA A 470 0.64 -5.55 -14.55
CA ALA A 470 1.97 -6.06 -14.92
C ALA A 470 3.05 -5.69 -13.89
N GLY A 471 2.82 -4.62 -13.11
CA GLY A 471 3.72 -4.16 -12.05
C GLY A 471 3.66 -4.98 -10.75
N GLY A 472 2.72 -5.92 -10.65
CA GLY A 472 2.45 -6.70 -9.44
C GLY A 472 1.64 -5.89 -8.42
N ILE A 473 1.16 -6.58 -7.39
CA ILE A 473 0.45 -5.98 -6.26
C ILE A 473 1.08 -6.43 -4.96
N THR A 474 1.42 -5.50 -4.08
CA THR A 474 1.91 -5.78 -2.72
C THR A 474 0.98 -5.21 -1.67
N GLY A 475 0.74 -5.93 -0.58
CA GLY A 475 -0.03 -5.44 0.56
C GLY A 475 0.36 -6.18 1.84
N ASN A 476 0.21 -5.53 2.98
CA ASN A 476 0.54 -6.10 4.29
C ASN A 476 -0.58 -5.79 5.30
N GLY A 477 -1.56 -6.69 5.44
CA GLY A 477 -2.64 -6.44 6.39
C GLY A 477 -3.78 -7.46 6.31
N SER A 478 -4.96 -7.01 6.74
CA SER A 478 -6.24 -7.72 6.57
C SER A 478 -7.05 -7.08 5.45
N GLY A 479 -8.12 -7.75 5.00
CA GLY A 479 -9.01 -7.23 3.96
C GLY A 479 -8.92 -7.98 2.64
N LEU A 480 -9.60 -7.44 1.64
CA LEU A 480 -9.83 -8.10 0.36
C LEU A 480 -9.14 -7.36 -0.79
N LEU A 481 -8.56 -8.12 -1.72
CA LEU A 481 -8.32 -7.65 -3.08
C LEU A 481 -9.51 -8.09 -3.93
N VAL A 482 -10.47 -7.19 -4.15
CA VAL A 482 -11.71 -7.51 -4.86
C VAL A 482 -11.58 -7.20 -6.35
N ILE A 483 -11.79 -8.21 -7.17
CA ILE A 483 -11.65 -8.20 -8.62
C ILE A 483 -13.05 -8.34 -9.24
N ASN A 484 -13.49 -7.29 -9.93
CA ASN A 484 -14.79 -7.25 -10.60
C ASN A 484 -14.62 -7.08 -12.11
N PRO A 485 -14.43 -8.16 -12.88
CA PRO A 485 -14.30 -8.04 -14.33
C PRO A 485 -15.60 -7.54 -14.98
N SER A 486 -16.77 -7.90 -14.44
CA SER A 486 -18.11 -7.50 -14.92
C SER A 486 -18.30 -7.69 -16.43
N GLY A 487 -17.97 -8.88 -16.93
CA GLY A 487 -18.00 -9.25 -18.34
C GLY A 487 -16.73 -8.88 -19.14
N GLY A 488 -15.76 -8.21 -18.50
CA GLY A 488 -14.42 -7.96 -19.05
C GLY A 488 -13.38 -8.96 -18.57
N THR A 489 -12.12 -8.56 -18.68
CA THR A 489 -10.94 -9.30 -18.18
C THR A 489 -10.13 -8.42 -17.23
N ILE A 490 -9.74 -8.99 -16.09
CA ILE A 490 -8.68 -8.45 -15.23
C ILE A 490 -7.55 -9.46 -15.19
N ALA A 491 -6.33 -9.05 -15.53
CA ALA A 491 -5.19 -9.95 -15.67
C ALA A 491 -4.03 -9.57 -14.74
N PHE A 492 -3.32 -10.57 -14.23
CA PHE A 492 -2.05 -10.42 -13.51
C PHE A 492 -0.93 -11.04 -14.32
N THR A 493 0.07 -10.24 -14.70
CA THR A 493 1.19 -10.65 -15.55
C THR A 493 2.50 -10.16 -14.98
N ASN A 494 3.62 -10.72 -15.44
CA ASN A 494 5.01 -10.29 -15.17
C ASN A 494 5.47 -10.32 -13.70
N LYS A 495 4.85 -9.56 -12.80
CA LYS A 495 5.18 -9.48 -11.37
C LYS A 495 4.05 -10.03 -10.49
N PRO A 496 4.38 -10.74 -9.40
CA PRO A 496 3.39 -11.46 -8.59
C PRO A 496 2.47 -10.55 -7.78
N VAL A 497 1.36 -11.12 -7.35
CA VAL A 497 0.48 -10.58 -6.29
C VAL A 497 0.95 -11.15 -4.94
N ARG A 498 1.43 -10.29 -4.05
CA ARG A 498 1.93 -10.63 -2.70
C ARG A 498 1.17 -9.87 -1.62
N ILE A 499 0.10 -10.48 -1.14
CA ILE A 499 -0.85 -9.97 -0.14
C ILE A 499 -1.02 -10.98 1.02
N PRO A 500 0.07 -11.31 1.76
CA PRO A 500 0.03 -12.33 2.82
C PRO A 500 -1.08 -12.03 3.85
N GLY A 501 -1.81 -13.06 4.26
CA GLY A 501 -2.91 -12.91 5.22
C GLY A 501 -4.26 -12.50 4.60
N GLN A 502 -4.27 -12.03 3.34
CA GLN A 502 -5.46 -11.46 2.70
C GLN A 502 -6.13 -12.44 1.73
N THR A 503 -7.34 -12.06 1.28
CA THR A 503 -8.13 -12.83 0.32
C THR A 503 -8.12 -12.18 -1.06
N LEU A 504 -7.84 -12.96 -2.10
CA LEU A 504 -8.11 -12.60 -3.48
C LEU A 504 -9.56 -12.97 -3.81
N TYR A 505 -10.41 -11.98 -4.05
CA TYR A 505 -11.85 -12.15 -4.17
C TYR A 505 -12.39 -11.77 -5.56
N PHE A 506 -12.99 -12.72 -6.27
CA PHE A 506 -13.71 -12.50 -7.53
C PHE A 506 -15.21 -12.42 -7.27
N ASP A 507 -15.82 -11.26 -7.54
CA ASP A 507 -17.20 -10.95 -7.09
C ASP A 507 -18.20 -10.80 -8.26
N GLN A 508 -17.76 -10.85 -9.52
CA GLN A 508 -18.63 -10.64 -10.68
C GLN A 508 -18.26 -11.50 -11.90
N SER A 509 -19.17 -11.53 -12.89
CA SER A 509 -18.98 -12.21 -14.18
C SER A 509 -17.75 -11.69 -14.95
N GLY A 510 -17.33 -12.43 -15.97
CA GLY A 510 -16.10 -12.16 -16.74
C GLY A 510 -14.92 -12.99 -16.22
N THR A 511 -13.70 -12.58 -16.60
CA THR A 511 -12.49 -13.39 -16.39
C THR A 511 -11.47 -12.66 -15.52
N CYS A 512 -10.96 -13.33 -14.49
CA CYS A 512 -9.67 -13.00 -13.91
C CYS A 512 -8.62 -13.98 -14.43
N ALA A 513 -7.61 -13.49 -15.16
CA ALA A 513 -6.50 -14.31 -15.64
C ALA A 513 -5.27 -14.14 -14.74
N VAL A 514 -4.76 -15.23 -14.16
CA VAL A 514 -3.49 -15.20 -13.42
C VAL A 514 -2.43 -15.86 -14.28
N ALA A 515 -1.55 -15.04 -14.86
CA ALA A 515 -0.48 -15.42 -15.78
C ALA A 515 0.90 -15.10 -15.19
N VAL A 516 1.04 -15.24 -13.87
CA VAL A 516 2.28 -15.02 -13.13
C VAL A 516 2.35 -15.96 -11.93
N THR A 517 3.54 -16.50 -11.65
CA THR A 517 3.79 -17.45 -10.54
C THR A 517 4.29 -16.72 -9.29
N ASN A 518 4.58 -17.46 -8.20
CA ASN A 518 5.10 -16.93 -6.94
C ASN A 518 4.16 -15.93 -6.25
N ASN A 519 2.86 -16.11 -6.45
CA ASN A 519 1.87 -15.34 -5.74
C ASN A 519 1.75 -15.77 -4.27
N LEU A 520 1.29 -14.86 -3.42
CA LEU A 520 1.13 -15.08 -1.99
C LEU A 520 -0.14 -14.41 -1.47
N TRP A 521 -1.10 -15.21 -1.02
CA TRP A 521 -2.32 -14.81 -0.31
C TRP A 521 -2.85 -16.01 0.49
N SER A 522 -3.81 -15.80 1.39
CA SER A 522 -4.32 -16.87 2.28
C SER A 522 -5.56 -17.58 1.73
N GLU A 523 -6.41 -16.87 1.00
CA GLU A 523 -7.64 -17.43 0.44
C GLU A 523 -7.88 -16.91 -0.98
N THR A 524 -8.33 -17.81 -1.85
CA THR A 524 -8.91 -17.51 -3.15
C THR A 524 -10.41 -17.72 -3.06
N LEU A 525 -11.19 -16.66 -3.31
CA LEU A 525 -12.64 -16.73 -3.34
C LEU A 525 -13.16 -16.46 -4.76
N VAL A 526 -13.79 -17.46 -5.37
CA VAL A 526 -14.31 -17.39 -6.74
C VAL A 526 -15.84 -17.32 -6.73
N CYS A 527 -16.40 -16.17 -7.09
CA CYS A 527 -17.85 -15.95 -7.20
C CYS A 527 -18.23 -15.26 -8.53
N GLY A 528 -19.37 -15.64 -9.12
CA GLY A 528 -20.00 -14.99 -10.28
C GLY A 528 -19.30 -15.12 -11.65
N GLY A 529 -17.98 -15.28 -11.68
CA GLY A 529 -17.16 -15.31 -12.91
C GLY A 529 -16.16 -16.46 -12.98
N THR A 530 -15.13 -16.30 -13.82
CA THR A 530 -14.08 -17.28 -14.06
C THR A 530 -12.74 -16.80 -13.53
N LEU A 531 -12.12 -17.57 -12.63
CA LEU A 531 -10.68 -17.48 -12.35
C LEU A 531 -9.94 -18.43 -13.30
N ARG A 532 -9.12 -17.91 -14.20
CA ARG A 532 -8.34 -18.68 -15.16
C ARG A 532 -6.87 -18.71 -14.80
N CYS A 533 -6.30 -19.91 -14.78
CA CYS A 533 -4.91 -20.16 -14.43
C CYS A 533 -4.04 -20.30 -15.70
N ASP A 534 -3.41 -19.22 -16.15
CA ASP A 534 -2.69 -19.19 -17.43
C ASP A 534 -1.25 -19.73 -17.33
N LEU A 535 -0.77 -20.07 -16.12
CA LEU A 535 0.50 -20.75 -15.87
C LEU A 535 0.35 -21.87 -14.80
N PRO A 536 1.33 -22.78 -14.67
CA PRO A 536 1.43 -23.70 -13.53
C PRO A 536 1.63 -22.95 -12.22
N ASN A 537 1.13 -23.49 -11.10
CA ASN A 537 1.42 -22.97 -9.74
C ASN A 537 1.12 -21.47 -9.50
N VAL A 538 0.12 -20.90 -10.18
CA VAL A 538 -0.29 -19.50 -9.95
C VAL A 538 -1.10 -19.29 -8.68
N LEU A 539 -1.76 -20.33 -8.18
CA LEU A 539 -2.42 -20.30 -6.87
C LEU A 539 -1.39 -20.64 -5.78
N PRO A 540 -1.31 -19.89 -4.67
CA PRO A 540 -0.48 -20.24 -3.54
C PRO A 540 -0.87 -21.63 -3.01
N PRO A 541 0.07 -22.58 -2.89
CA PRO A 541 -0.26 -23.98 -2.55
C PRO A 541 -0.98 -24.16 -1.20
N ALA A 542 -0.71 -23.27 -0.24
CA ALA A 542 -1.35 -23.28 1.08
C ALA A 542 -2.67 -22.52 1.12
N ALA A 543 -3.02 -21.77 0.07
CA ALA A 543 -4.24 -20.98 0.06
C ALA A 543 -5.48 -21.89 0.06
N ALA A 544 -6.48 -21.49 0.82
CA ALA A 544 -7.79 -22.09 0.73
C ALA A 544 -8.51 -21.61 -0.53
N LEU A 545 -9.16 -22.51 -1.25
CA LEU A 545 -9.96 -22.23 -2.44
C LEU A 545 -11.44 -22.38 -2.08
N LYS A 546 -12.15 -21.26 -2.10
CA LYS A 546 -13.58 -21.17 -1.80
C LYS A 546 -14.33 -20.79 -3.08
N ILE A 547 -15.36 -21.55 -3.43
CA ILE A 547 -16.18 -21.28 -4.63
C ILE A 547 -17.63 -21.03 -4.22
N GLY A 548 -18.16 -19.87 -4.62
CA GLY A 548 -19.51 -19.42 -4.33
C GLY A 548 -19.75 -19.01 -2.86
N ILE A 549 -20.64 -18.04 -2.66
CA ILE A 549 -21.09 -17.52 -1.36
C ILE A 549 -22.58 -17.18 -1.40
N GLY A 550 -23.18 -16.87 -0.24
CA GLY A 550 -24.63 -16.69 -0.09
C GLY A 550 -25.30 -15.78 -1.13
N TYR A 551 -24.69 -14.65 -1.50
CA TYR A 551 -25.26 -13.72 -2.47
C TYR A 551 -24.75 -13.90 -3.91
N SER A 552 -23.70 -14.70 -4.11
CA SER A 552 -23.09 -14.98 -5.41
C SER A 552 -22.65 -16.44 -5.43
N VAL A 553 -23.63 -17.31 -5.63
CA VAL A 553 -23.51 -18.77 -5.42
C VAL A 553 -22.71 -19.49 -6.51
N ASN A 554 -22.55 -18.86 -7.67
CA ASN A 554 -21.88 -19.42 -8.84
C ASN A 554 -20.38 -19.11 -8.80
N GLY A 555 -19.57 -19.86 -9.55
CA GLY A 555 -18.15 -19.55 -9.73
C GLY A 555 -17.45 -20.62 -10.56
N THR A 556 -16.48 -20.22 -11.39
CA THR A 556 -15.70 -21.12 -12.24
C THR A 556 -14.21 -20.98 -11.95
N LEU A 557 -13.54 -22.08 -11.62
CA LEU A 557 -12.09 -22.18 -11.73
C LEU A 557 -11.75 -22.88 -13.05
N ASP A 558 -11.04 -22.18 -13.92
CA ASP A 558 -10.49 -22.72 -15.15
C ASP A 558 -8.98 -22.98 -14.98
N LEU A 559 -8.58 -24.25 -14.99
CA LEU A 559 -7.18 -24.65 -14.86
C LEU A 559 -6.39 -24.39 -16.13
N ASN A 560 -7.06 -24.23 -17.28
CA ASN A 560 -6.48 -23.89 -18.57
C ASN A 560 -5.23 -24.72 -18.93
N GLY A 561 -5.29 -26.04 -18.71
CA GLY A 561 -4.19 -26.98 -19.00
C GLY A 561 -3.04 -26.96 -18.01
N ASN A 562 -3.18 -26.28 -16.86
CA ASN A 562 -2.09 -26.11 -15.91
C ASN A 562 -2.43 -26.73 -14.54
N ASP A 563 -1.57 -27.63 -14.07
CA ASP A 563 -1.68 -28.25 -12.74
C ASP A 563 -1.67 -27.22 -11.60
N LYS A 564 -2.43 -27.52 -10.54
CA LYS A 564 -2.58 -26.68 -9.35
C LYS A 564 -2.61 -27.46 -8.05
N THR A 565 -2.21 -26.79 -6.99
CA THR A 565 -2.38 -27.26 -5.61
C THR A 565 -3.17 -26.23 -4.81
N ALA A 566 -4.11 -26.69 -4.00
CA ALA A 566 -4.82 -25.90 -3.00
C ALA A 566 -4.75 -26.60 -1.63
N GLY A 567 -4.62 -25.81 -0.56
CA GLY A 567 -4.55 -26.32 0.81
C GLY A 567 -5.92 -26.73 1.37
N ARG A 568 -7.00 -26.24 0.76
CA ARG A 568 -8.38 -26.63 1.07
C ARG A 568 -9.28 -26.28 -0.09
N LEU A 569 -10.27 -27.12 -0.39
CA LEU A 569 -11.34 -26.80 -1.32
C LEU A 569 -12.69 -26.90 -0.59
N PHE A 570 -13.47 -25.82 -0.57
CA PHE A 570 -14.76 -25.79 0.13
C PHE A 570 -15.75 -24.83 -0.53
N MET A 571 -17.04 -25.01 -0.23
CA MET A 571 -18.09 -24.08 -0.64
C MET A 571 -18.29 -23.00 0.43
N GLY A 572 -18.52 -21.75 0.00
CA GLY A 572 -18.85 -20.67 0.92
C GLY A 572 -20.33 -20.60 1.29
N THR A 573 -21.17 -21.43 0.67
CA THR A 573 -22.60 -21.54 0.96
C THR A 573 -23.16 -22.89 0.50
N PHE A 574 -24.18 -23.38 1.18
CA PHE A 574 -24.95 -24.56 0.77
C PHE A 574 -26.11 -24.25 -0.18
N ALA A 575 -26.33 -22.97 -0.52
CA ALA A 575 -27.32 -22.59 -1.52
C ALA A 575 -26.96 -23.19 -2.89
N ALA A 576 -27.97 -23.71 -3.59
CA ALA A 576 -27.82 -24.28 -4.92
C ALA A 576 -27.20 -23.25 -5.88
N GLY A 577 -26.15 -23.64 -6.60
CA GLY A 577 -25.44 -22.76 -7.52
C GLY A 577 -24.61 -23.54 -8.53
N GLN A 578 -24.21 -22.87 -9.60
CA GLN A 578 -23.34 -23.42 -10.63
C GLN A 578 -21.87 -23.17 -10.25
N ARG A 579 -21.27 -24.16 -9.60
CA ARG A 579 -19.85 -24.15 -9.22
C ARG A 579 -19.09 -25.14 -10.08
N VAL A 580 -18.09 -24.67 -10.81
CA VAL A 580 -17.41 -25.45 -11.86
C VAL A 580 -15.90 -25.39 -11.67
N ILE A 581 -15.24 -26.53 -11.81
CA ILE A 581 -13.80 -26.62 -12.06
C ILE A 581 -13.64 -27.24 -13.44
N ARG A 582 -12.98 -26.53 -14.36
CA ARG A 582 -12.84 -26.97 -15.75
C ARG A 582 -11.43 -26.80 -16.29
N SER A 583 -11.16 -27.46 -17.41
CA SER A 583 -9.94 -27.31 -18.20
C SER A 583 -10.16 -27.95 -19.56
N ASP A 584 -9.81 -27.30 -20.67
CA ASP A 584 -9.94 -27.91 -22.00
C ASP A 584 -8.78 -28.86 -22.31
N ALA A 585 -7.57 -28.52 -21.83
CA ALA A 585 -6.39 -29.39 -21.87
C ALA A 585 -6.21 -30.14 -20.54
N PRO A 586 -5.52 -31.29 -20.51
CA PRO A 586 -5.29 -32.05 -19.28
C PRO A 586 -4.69 -31.19 -18.16
N ALA A 587 -5.33 -31.16 -17.00
CA ALA A 587 -4.84 -30.47 -15.82
C ALA A 587 -5.28 -31.18 -14.54
N THR A 588 -4.40 -31.23 -13.55
CA THR A 588 -4.66 -31.85 -12.24
C THR A 588 -4.82 -30.78 -11.17
N LEU A 589 -5.94 -30.82 -10.45
CA LEU A 589 -6.11 -30.11 -9.18
C LEU A 589 -5.74 -31.04 -8.02
N THR A 590 -4.66 -30.73 -7.33
CA THR A 590 -4.28 -31.37 -6.07
C THR A 590 -4.91 -30.60 -4.90
N VAL A 591 -5.61 -31.30 -4.02
CA VAL A 591 -6.22 -30.73 -2.82
C VAL A 591 -5.61 -31.40 -1.59
N HIS A 592 -4.76 -30.68 -0.87
CA HIS A 592 -4.08 -31.15 0.33
C HIS A 592 -4.78 -30.66 1.59
N GLN A 593 -5.93 -31.26 1.92
CA GLN A 593 -6.78 -30.78 3.01
C GLN A 593 -6.91 -31.78 4.17
N ASN A 594 -6.78 -31.24 5.38
CA ASN A 594 -6.97 -31.97 6.65
C ASN A 594 -8.39 -31.76 7.22
N ALA A 595 -9.12 -30.76 6.73
CA ALA A 595 -10.50 -30.49 7.10
C ALA A 595 -11.48 -31.35 6.29
N ASN A 596 -12.62 -31.67 6.91
CA ASN A 596 -13.74 -32.30 6.23
C ASN A 596 -14.59 -31.22 5.53
N ASP A 597 -14.88 -31.40 4.24
CA ASP A 597 -15.71 -30.48 3.47
C ASP A 597 -16.63 -31.26 2.52
N THR A 598 -17.79 -30.67 2.24
CA THR A 598 -18.76 -31.14 1.25
C THR A 598 -18.83 -30.15 0.09
N LEU A 599 -18.86 -30.64 -1.13
CA LEU A 599 -18.77 -29.88 -2.36
C LEU A 599 -19.80 -30.37 -3.37
N ASP A 600 -20.57 -29.46 -3.94
CA ASP A 600 -21.39 -29.70 -5.11
C ASP A 600 -20.75 -29.09 -6.37
N VAL A 601 -19.42 -29.09 -6.42
CA VAL A 601 -18.68 -28.63 -7.60
C VAL A 601 -18.81 -29.65 -8.74
N ARG A 602 -19.09 -29.15 -9.94
CA ARG A 602 -19.02 -29.89 -11.20
C ARG A 602 -17.59 -29.88 -11.74
N PHE A 603 -17.07 -31.05 -12.11
CA PHE A 603 -15.81 -31.16 -12.87
C PHE A 603 -16.11 -31.29 -14.37
N ASP A 604 -15.50 -30.47 -15.21
CA ASP A 604 -15.74 -30.42 -16.66
C ASP A 604 -14.44 -30.41 -17.49
N GLY A 605 -14.48 -30.89 -18.72
CA GLY A 605 -13.31 -30.99 -19.61
C GLY A 605 -12.27 -32.04 -19.15
N ALA A 606 -10.98 -31.78 -19.32
CA ALA A 606 -9.89 -32.71 -19.00
C ALA A 606 -9.31 -32.47 -17.58
N VAL A 607 -10.17 -32.26 -16.58
CA VAL A 607 -9.74 -32.03 -15.18
C VAL A 607 -9.60 -33.32 -14.40
N SER A 608 -8.42 -33.54 -13.84
CA SER A 608 -8.17 -34.58 -12.84
C SER A 608 -8.17 -34.00 -11.42
N LEU A 609 -8.60 -34.77 -10.43
CA LEU A 609 -8.54 -34.42 -9.02
C LEU A 609 -7.59 -35.38 -8.28
N LEU A 610 -6.65 -34.83 -7.49
CA LEU A 610 -5.84 -35.57 -6.54
C LEU A 610 -6.13 -35.11 -5.11
N LYS A 611 -6.80 -35.93 -4.32
CA LYS A 611 -7.05 -35.71 -2.89
C LYS A 611 -5.90 -36.25 -2.05
N SER A 612 -5.37 -35.40 -1.17
CA SER A 612 -4.41 -35.76 -0.12
C SER A 612 -4.75 -35.03 1.19
N GLY A 613 -3.94 -35.20 2.24
CA GLY A 613 -4.25 -34.72 3.59
C GLY A 613 -5.30 -35.59 4.29
N THR A 614 -5.48 -35.42 5.59
CA THR A 614 -6.23 -36.35 6.45
C THR A 614 -7.76 -36.18 6.38
N GLY A 615 -8.25 -35.09 5.80
CA GLY A 615 -9.67 -34.74 5.79
C GLY A 615 -10.49 -35.55 4.78
N THR A 616 -11.81 -35.46 4.89
CA THR A 616 -12.79 -36.01 3.95
C THR A 616 -13.25 -34.93 2.99
N LEU A 617 -13.13 -35.18 1.69
CA LEU A 617 -13.72 -34.34 0.64
C LEU A 617 -14.94 -35.07 0.04
N THR A 618 -16.15 -34.58 0.32
CA THR A 618 -17.40 -35.22 -0.14
C THR A 618 -17.94 -34.50 -1.37
N LEU A 619 -18.04 -35.19 -2.50
CA LEU A 619 -18.65 -34.69 -3.74
C LEU A 619 -20.13 -35.04 -3.79
N THR A 620 -20.98 -34.06 -4.09
CA THR A 620 -22.45 -34.20 -4.12
C THR A 620 -23.08 -33.81 -5.46
N ASN A 621 -22.28 -33.34 -6.43
CA ASN A 621 -22.80 -32.92 -7.73
C ASN A 621 -23.06 -34.13 -8.65
N ALA A 622 -24.23 -34.15 -9.30
CA ALA A 622 -24.67 -35.22 -10.19
C ALA A 622 -24.27 -35.04 -11.68
N PHE A 623 -23.60 -33.93 -12.04
CA PHE A 623 -23.47 -33.46 -13.43
C PHE A 623 -22.01 -33.26 -13.89
N SER A 624 -21.04 -33.91 -13.26
CA SER A 624 -19.65 -33.90 -13.74
C SER A 624 -19.54 -34.55 -15.12
N THR A 625 -18.76 -33.93 -16.02
CA THR A 625 -18.56 -34.36 -17.42
C THR A 625 -17.08 -34.52 -17.78
N THR A 626 -16.21 -34.52 -16.77
CA THR A 626 -14.76 -34.58 -16.96
C THR A 626 -14.29 -35.90 -17.58
N SER A 627 -13.28 -35.83 -18.44
CA SER A 627 -12.51 -36.99 -18.95
C SER A 627 -11.29 -37.33 -18.08
N GLY A 628 -10.94 -36.44 -17.14
CA GLY A 628 -9.82 -36.64 -16.22
C GLY A 628 -10.10 -37.68 -15.14
N GLY A 629 -9.05 -38.00 -14.37
CA GLY A 629 -9.11 -39.05 -13.35
C GLY A 629 -9.31 -38.50 -11.93
N PHE A 630 -9.74 -39.38 -11.03
CA PHE A 630 -9.89 -39.08 -9.61
C PHE A 630 -8.96 -39.94 -8.77
N SER A 631 -8.12 -39.31 -7.96
CA SER A 631 -7.13 -39.99 -7.13
C SER A 631 -7.26 -39.60 -5.66
N VAL A 632 -7.06 -40.55 -4.76
CA VAL A 632 -6.93 -40.30 -3.32
C VAL A 632 -5.71 -41.01 -2.76
N THR A 633 -4.84 -40.27 -2.08
CA THR A 633 -3.56 -40.78 -1.53
C THR A 633 -3.52 -40.79 0.00
N ASN A 634 -4.35 -39.96 0.64
CA ASN A 634 -4.53 -39.87 2.08
C ASN A 634 -5.91 -39.27 2.41
N GLY A 635 -6.41 -39.56 3.61
CA GLY A 635 -7.76 -39.16 4.03
C GLY A 635 -8.84 -39.81 3.15
N THR A 636 -9.97 -39.13 2.98
CA THR A 636 -11.11 -39.69 2.25
C THR A 636 -11.53 -38.81 1.08
N LEU A 637 -11.73 -39.40 -0.09
CA LEU A 637 -12.52 -38.84 -1.19
C LEU A 637 -13.88 -39.56 -1.16
N ALA A 638 -14.96 -38.85 -0.88
CA ALA A 638 -16.28 -39.43 -0.76
C ALA A 638 -17.20 -38.95 -1.89
N VAL A 639 -18.10 -39.82 -2.35
CA VAL A 639 -19.17 -39.52 -3.29
C VAL A 639 -20.50 -39.79 -2.60
N SER A 640 -21.34 -38.76 -2.47
CA SER A 640 -22.63 -38.85 -1.77
C SER A 640 -23.67 -39.63 -2.60
N SER A 641 -24.88 -39.83 -2.07
CA SER A 641 -25.96 -40.53 -2.77
C SER A 641 -26.34 -39.91 -4.13
N ALA A 642 -26.06 -38.61 -4.34
CA ALA A 642 -26.32 -37.90 -5.59
C ALA A 642 -25.05 -37.57 -6.39
N GLY A 643 -23.85 -37.78 -5.81
CA GLY A 643 -22.59 -37.39 -6.43
C GLY A 643 -22.13 -38.32 -7.54
N THR A 644 -21.27 -37.83 -8.43
CA THR A 644 -20.60 -38.64 -9.46
C THR A 644 -19.23 -38.04 -9.86
N PHE A 645 -18.31 -38.88 -10.31
CA PHE A 645 -17.10 -38.49 -11.04
C PHE A 645 -17.40 -38.16 -12.52
N GLY A 646 -18.58 -38.52 -13.01
CA GLY A 646 -19.04 -38.27 -14.37
C GLY A 646 -18.84 -39.47 -15.30
N PRO A 647 -19.65 -39.56 -16.37
CA PRO A 647 -19.67 -40.72 -17.27
C PRO A 647 -18.43 -40.83 -18.16
N ASN A 648 -17.64 -39.76 -18.27
CA ASN A 648 -16.44 -39.70 -19.09
C ASN A 648 -15.15 -39.96 -18.27
N CYS A 649 -15.25 -40.09 -16.94
CA CYS A 649 -14.11 -40.35 -16.08
C CYS A 649 -13.45 -41.67 -16.49
N THR A 650 -12.16 -41.61 -16.84
CA THR A 650 -11.45 -42.76 -17.40
C THR A 650 -10.69 -43.57 -16.35
N ASN A 651 -10.26 -42.92 -15.26
CA ASN A 651 -9.35 -43.51 -14.29
C ASN A 651 -9.70 -43.08 -12.85
N VAL A 652 -9.75 -44.05 -11.95
CA VAL A 652 -9.88 -43.84 -10.51
C VAL A 652 -8.74 -44.56 -9.79
N THR A 653 -8.02 -43.85 -8.92
CA THR A 653 -6.83 -44.38 -8.27
C THR A 653 -6.89 -44.16 -6.76
N VAL A 654 -6.69 -45.22 -5.98
CA VAL A 654 -6.66 -45.14 -4.51
C VAL A 654 -5.30 -45.67 -4.07
N LEU A 655 -4.51 -44.84 -3.40
CA LEU A 655 -3.12 -45.12 -3.05
C LEU A 655 -2.86 -44.75 -1.59
N GLY A 656 -1.68 -45.14 -1.09
CA GLY A 656 -1.21 -44.74 0.23
C GLY A 656 -2.20 -45.12 1.34
N ASN A 657 -2.61 -44.12 2.11
CA ASN A 657 -3.60 -44.29 3.18
C ASN A 657 -4.97 -43.72 2.78
N GLY A 658 -5.21 -43.54 1.48
CA GLY A 658 -6.42 -42.97 0.93
C GLY A 658 -7.62 -43.91 1.03
N THR A 659 -8.79 -43.34 1.29
CA THR A 659 -10.07 -44.04 1.22
C THR A 659 -10.95 -43.40 0.14
N LEU A 660 -11.44 -44.19 -0.80
CA LEU A 660 -12.54 -43.81 -1.67
C LEU A 660 -13.85 -44.33 -1.05
N SER A 661 -14.78 -43.44 -0.70
CA SER A 661 -16.05 -43.82 -0.07
C SER A 661 -17.23 -43.55 -1.00
N LEU A 662 -18.04 -44.57 -1.29
CA LEU A 662 -19.14 -44.48 -2.26
C LEU A 662 -20.49 -44.76 -1.59
N ALA A 663 -21.45 -43.86 -1.81
CA ALA A 663 -22.81 -43.94 -1.27
C ALA A 663 -23.90 -44.17 -2.34
N ASN A 664 -23.51 -44.38 -3.60
CA ASN A 664 -24.40 -44.74 -4.70
C ASN A 664 -23.70 -45.69 -5.68
N SER A 665 -24.46 -46.23 -6.65
CA SER A 665 -24.04 -47.27 -7.61
C SER A 665 -23.72 -46.74 -9.02
N ALA A 666 -23.58 -45.42 -9.18
CA ALA A 666 -23.28 -44.72 -10.44
C ALA A 666 -22.24 -43.60 -10.22
N ALA A 667 -21.35 -43.80 -9.24
CA ALA A 667 -20.37 -42.80 -8.86
C ALA A 667 -19.20 -42.76 -9.85
N ILE A 668 -18.82 -43.91 -10.41
CA ILE A 668 -17.71 -44.12 -11.33
C ILE A 668 -18.29 -44.49 -12.70
N ALA A 669 -17.59 -44.12 -13.78
CA ALA A 669 -18.00 -44.58 -15.10
C ALA A 669 -17.81 -46.09 -15.25
N ASP A 670 -18.78 -46.76 -15.86
CA ASP A 670 -18.74 -48.19 -16.20
C ASP A 670 -17.54 -48.62 -17.06
N THR A 671 -16.87 -47.67 -17.73
CA THR A 671 -15.67 -47.87 -18.56
C THR A 671 -14.38 -47.50 -17.84
N ALA A 672 -14.44 -47.01 -16.60
CA ALA A 672 -13.26 -46.55 -15.89
C ALA A 672 -12.35 -47.72 -15.47
N VAL A 673 -11.05 -47.42 -15.39
CA VAL A 673 -10.05 -48.27 -14.75
C VAL A 673 -9.91 -47.84 -13.29
N VAL A 674 -10.09 -48.78 -12.36
CA VAL A 674 -9.81 -48.58 -10.94
C VAL A 674 -8.47 -49.21 -10.59
N THR A 675 -7.57 -48.44 -9.99
CA THR A 675 -6.24 -48.91 -9.55
C THR A 675 -6.08 -48.76 -8.04
N MET A 676 -5.66 -49.84 -7.40
CA MET A 676 -5.27 -49.94 -5.98
C MET A 676 -3.82 -50.44 -5.88
N PRO A 677 -3.10 -50.22 -4.77
CA PRO A 677 -1.83 -50.89 -4.50
C PRO A 677 -1.98 -52.42 -4.44
N GLU A 678 -0.86 -53.15 -4.39
CA GLU A 678 -0.92 -54.58 -4.02
C GLU A 678 -1.28 -54.75 -2.53
N ALA A 679 -1.85 -55.92 -2.19
CA ALA A 679 -2.24 -56.23 -0.81
C ALA A 679 -1.03 -56.11 0.12
N GLY A 680 -1.19 -55.38 1.23
CA GLY A 680 -0.15 -55.19 2.25
C GLY A 680 0.90 -54.13 1.90
N VAL A 681 0.82 -53.47 0.73
CA VAL A 681 1.75 -52.40 0.33
C VAL A 681 1.32 -51.03 0.85
N ALA A 682 0.01 -50.79 0.98
CA ALA A 682 -0.54 -49.59 1.60
C ALA A 682 -1.92 -49.87 2.21
N SER A 683 -2.48 -48.92 2.98
CA SER A 683 -3.80 -49.07 3.63
C SER A 683 -4.94 -48.47 2.79
N ALA A 684 -4.76 -48.41 1.47
CA ALA A 684 -5.72 -47.82 0.55
C ALA A 684 -7.03 -48.63 0.56
N LYS A 685 -8.18 -47.96 0.68
CA LYS A 685 -9.48 -48.63 0.76
C LYS A 685 -10.52 -48.06 -0.19
N ILE A 686 -11.36 -48.93 -0.74
CA ILE A 686 -12.66 -48.58 -1.31
C ILE A 686 -13.74 -48.99 -0.31
N ASN A 687 -14.45 -48.01 0.25
CA ASN A 687 -15.57 -48.22 1.15
C ASN A 687 -16.89 -48.09 0.40
N LEU A 688 -17.69 -49.15 0.36
CA LEU A 688 -18.98 -49.20 -0.33
C LEU A 688 -20.12 -49.31 0.69
N SER A 689 -21.03 -48.33 0.67
CA SER A 689 -22.18 -48.31 1.58
C SER A 689 -23.14 -49.50 1.35
N ALA A 690 -23.94 -49.85 2.36
CA ALA A 690 -24.92 -50.93 2.22
C ALA A 690 -25.88 -50.68 1.05
N GLY A 691 -26.12 -51.70 0.22
CA GLY A 691 -26.96 -51.61 -0.98
C GLY A 691 -26.29 -51.00 -2.20
N VAL A 692 -25.04 -50.52 -2.10
CA VAL A 692 -24.26 -50.05 -3.25
C VAL A 692 -23.76 -51.25 -4.07
N ASN A 693 -23.95 -51.17 -5.39
CA ASN A 693 -23.36 -52.06 -6.39
C ASN A 693 -22.76 -51.20 -7.51
N GLU A 694 -21.57 -50.66 -7.26
CA GLU A 694 -20.86 -49.79 -8.20
C GLU A 694 -20.29 -50.62 -9.36
N ARG A 695 -20.31 -50.09 -10.59
CA ARG A 695 -19.82 -50.80 -11.78
C ARG A 695 -18.62 -50.09 -12.39
N VAL A 696 -17.59 -50.88 -12.73
CA VAL A 696 -16.37 -50.36 -13.36
C VAL A 696 -15.88 -51.28 -14.47
N GLY A 697 -15.08 -50.73 -15.37
CA GLY A 697 -14.56 -51.48 -16.51
C GLY A 697 -13.54 -52.51 -16.04
N TRP A 698 -12.47 -52.03 -15.41
CA TRP A 698 -11.35 -52.84 -14.98
C TRP A 698 -10.93 -52.49 -13.55
N LEU A 699 -10.39 -53.48 -12.84
CA LEU A 699 -9.77 -53.31 -11.53
C LEU A 699 -8.32 -53.83 -11.58
N PHE A 700 -7.38 -53.07 -11.04
CA PHE A 700 -5.97 -53.41 -10.94
C PHE A 700 -5.49 -53.31 -9.49
N PHE A 701 -4.71 -54.30 -9.06
CA PHE A 701 -3.91 -54.24 -7.83
C PHE A 701 -2.43 -54.18 -8.24
N GLY A 702 -1.77 -53.04 -8.03
CA GLY A 702 -0.51 -52.73 -8.68
C GLY A 702 -0.66 -52.83 -10.21
N GLU A 703 0.20 -53.60 -10.85
CA GLU A 703 0.15 -53.85 -12.30
C GLU A 703 -0.77 -55.02 -12.69
N LYS A 704 -1.38 -55.70 -11.70
CA LYS A 704 -2.16 -56.94 -11.93
C LYS A 704 -3.65 -56.64 -12.12
N MET A 705 -4.15 -56.83 -13.34
CA MET A 705 -5.59 -56.79 -13.61
C MET A 705 -6.32 -57.92 -12.88
N LYS A 706 -7.50 -57.62 -12.35
CA LYS A 706 -8.37 -58.54 -11.63
C LYS A 706 -9.42 -59.14 -12.58
N ARG A 707 -9.94 -60.32 -12.21
CA ARG A 707 -10.98 -61.03 -12.99
C ARG A 707 -12.31 -60.27 -12.94
N ALA A 708 -13.14 -60.42 -13.96
CA ALA A 708 -14.49 -59.91 -13.91
C ALA A 708 -15.30 -60.60 -12.79
N GLY A 709 -16.22 -59.86 -12.16
CA GLY A 709 -17.03 -60.31 -11.02
C GLY A 709 -17.16 -59.27 -9.92
N THR A 710 -17.76 -59.66 -8.79
CA THR A 710 -18.02 -58.76 -7.65
C THR A 710 -16.90 -58.83 -6.61
N TYR A 711 -16.42 -57.66 -6.18
CA TYR A 711 -15.39 -57.47 -5.16
C TYR A 711 -15.96 -56.67 -3.98
N GLY A 712 -15.52 -56.94 -2.76
CA GLY A 712 -15.98 -56.22 -1.57
C GLY A 712 -15.38 -56.76 -0.29
N ALA A 713 -15.73 -56.17 0.86
CA ALA A 713 -15.29 -56.68 2.16
C ALA A 713 -16.00 -57.99 2.51
N VAL A 714 -15.46 -58.72 3.49
CA VAL A 714 -16.10 -59.88 4.11
C VAL A 714 -17.48 -59.46 4.64
N GLY A 715 -18.51 -60.21 4.26
CA GLY A 715 -19.90 -59.90 4.62
C GLY A 715 -20.66 -59.01 3.62
N SER A 716 -20.03 -58.52 2.55
CA SER A 716 -20.70 -57.76 1.48
C SER A 716 -21.52 -58.61 0.51
N GLY A 717 -21.31 -59.94 0.51
CA GLY A 717 -21.86 -60.85 -0.49
C GLY A 717 -21.10 -60.86 -1.83
N ALA A 718 -19.96 -60.16 -1.94
CA ALA A 718 -19.07 -60.24 -3.09
C ALA A 718 -18.48 -61.65 -3.27
N LYS A 719 -18.23 -62.04 -4.54
CA LYS A 719 -17.54 -63.28 -4.89
C LYS A 719 -16.09 -63.26 -4.45
N TYR A 720 -15.42 -62.12 -4.64
CA TYR A 720 -14.03 -61.91 -4.24
C TYR A 720 -14.01 -61.00 -3.01
N GLN A 721 -13.90 -61.60 -1.83
CA GLN A 721 -13.86 -60.87 -0.56
C GLN A 721 -12.44 -60.49 -0.19
N ASP A 722 -12.20 -59.21 0.10
CA ASP A 722 -10.87 -58.66 0.37
C ASP A 722 -10.95 -57.43 1.30
N ASP A 723 -10.82 -57.65 2.61
CA ASP A 723 -10.84 -56.58 3.62
C ASP A 723 -9.61 -55.67 3.57
N THR A 724 -8.56 -56.05 2.84
CA THR A 724 -7.35 -55.23 2.70
C THR A 724 -7.62 -54.04 1.79
N HIS A 725 -8.35 -54.25 0.69
CA HIS A 725 -8.70 -53.22 -0.29
C HIS A 725 -10.13 -52.67 -0.12
N PHE A 726 -11.03 -53.41 0.52
CA PHE A 726 -12.44 -53.02 0.62
C PHE A 726 -12.91 -52.86 2.07
N ALA A 727 -13.95 -52.03 2.23
CA ALA A 727 -14.70 -51.86 3.46
C ALA A 727 -16.20 -51.65 3.14
N GLY A 728 -17.05 -51.79 4.16
CA GLY A 728 -18.50 -51.62 4.03
C GLY A 728 -19.23 -52.88 3.53
N ALA A 729 -20.54 -52.75 3.32
CA ALA A 729 -21.43 -53.87 2.98
C ALA A 729 -21.87 -53.89 1.51
N GLY A 730 -21.43 -52.92 0.70
CA GLY A 730 -21.67 -52.88 -0.74
C GLY A 730 -20.64 -53.65 -1.56
N VAL A 731 -20.85 -53.73 -2.87
CA VAL A 731 -20.01 -54.47 -3.80
C VAL A 731 -19.55 -53.61 -4.98
N LEU A 732 -18.37 -53.90 -5.52
CA LEU A 732 -17.83 -53.36 -6.77
C LEU A 732 -17.91 -54.45 -7.85
N THR A 733 -18.72 -54.23 -8.89
CA THR A 733 -18.82 -55.11 -10.06
C THR A 733 -17.81 -54.71 -11.13
N VAL A 734 -16.85 -55.58 -11.40
CA VAL A 734 -15.84 -55.43 -12.48
C VAL A 734 -16.35 -56.12 -13.74
N ARG A 735 -16.47 -55.37 -14.84
CA ARG A 735 -17.12 -55.82 -16.08
C ARG A 735 -16.21 -56.58 -17.03
N TYR A 736 -14.93 -56.24 -17.07
CA TYR A 736 -13.98 -56.76 -18.04
C TYR A 736 -12.73 -57.32 -17.35
N ASP A 737 -12.15 -58.35 -17.96
CA ASP A 737 -10.82 -58.88 -17.62
C ASP A 737 -10.08 -59.32 -18.89
N HIS A 738 -8.91 -59.94 -18.73
CA HIS A 738 -8.09 -60.47 -19.83
C HIS A 738 -8.81 -61.53 -20.72
N SER A 739 -10.00 -61.99 -20.36
CA SER A 739 -10.73 -63.04 -21.09
C SER A 739 -11.66 -62.53 -22.20
N GLY A 740 -11.88 -61.22 -22.33
CA GLY A 740 -12.94 -60.66 -23.19
C GLY A 740 -14.36 -60.84 -22.59
N THR A 741 -15.38 -60.31 -23.28
CA THR A 741 -16.78 -60.17 -22.81
C THR A 741 -17.37 -61.46 -22.22
N LEU A 742 -17.81 -61.43 -20.95
CA LEU A 742 -18.61 -62.51 -20.35
C LEU A 742 -20.03 -62.54 -20.96
N MET A 743 -20.35 -63.60 -21.71
CA MET A 743 -21.75 -63.96 -22.02
C MET A 743 -22.31 -64.80 -20.88
N PHE A 744 -23.35 -64.30 -20.20
CA PHE A 744 -24.18 -65.13 -19.32
C PHE A 744 -25.26 -65.80 -20.19
N LEU A 745 -25.19 -67.13 -20.33
CA LEU A 745 -26.34 -67.92 -20.80
C LEU A 745 -27.28 -68.14 -19.60
N GLN A 746 -28.56 -67.83 -19.79
CA GLN A 746 -29.64 -68.12 -18.85
C GLN A 746 -29.85 -69.61 -18.64
#